data_AF-A0A7J6GJA9-F1
#
_entry.id   AF-A0A7J6GJA9-F1
#
_cell.length_a   1.000
_cell.length_b   1.000
_cell.length_c   1.000
_cell.angle_alpha   90.00
_cell.angle_beta   90.00
_cell.angle_gamma   90.00
#
_symmetry.space_group_name_H-M   'P 1'
#
loop_
_entity.id
_entity.type
_entity.pdbx_description
1 polymer ?
#
loop_
_entity_poly.entity_id
_entity_poly.type
_entity_poly.pdbx_seq_one_letter_code
_entity_poly.pdbx_strand_id
1 'polypeptide(L)'
;MRTLILLLCVVLLPHLPPSSGHSLLHIYLSPVQFTHRLLSSKEFSIDHARSILMSLSFGSSKFSKTKLLKHSLAPSIAPAPSPIYQGTICIRCPTGSISPRHGGHHRHRHHGRAHAVAPAPSKDQGCGQICVEPLTATPFGSPCGCVFPMKVRLLLDVAPFAVFPVMNELEIEVAAGTYLEQSQVKIMGASADSQNQGMTVVDINLVPLGEKFDNTTAILTYQRFRHKKVPLNMTLFGNYDVVYISYPGIPSSPPYGGFTGNGPAESVGNLPITANFGNKNQKMNVRTIAIIALSAFVLLMVLLGAISVFIKWRKVRKPSNAVGPAFTSSIHKRSGIGSILSSSIASSTSVSLMSNMAPSILSVRTFSLSEIEKATEKFSSKRILGEGGFGRVYSGLMEDGTQAAVKLLTRDNQNGDREFIAEVEMLSRLHHRNLVKLVGICIEGRRRCLVYELVPNGSVESHLHGIDKTKGPLDWDARMKIALGAARGLAYLHEDSNPRVIHRDFKASNVLLEDDFTPKVSDFGLAREATEGSQHISTRVMGTFGYVAPEYAMTGHLLVKSDVYSYGVVLLELLSGRKPVDMSQPQGQENLVTWARPLLANREGLEQLVDPTLVGCCDFDDIAKVAAIASMCVHPEVTHRPFMGEVVQALKLIYNDTDETCGDCCSQKESSVPDSDFKGDLAVSDSSWWNAGAISPRLTFGQASSFITMEYSSGQLEEMDNRPFSTSSLIGDETSLPIRHGNRSGPLRTIRSKPAFYRLTGSRSEHGAFLPKRDWNDVGDLLKMSSSNSLPIPENRIVVGLGSAGVDFLATVSSFPKPDDKIRSTSLKVQGGGNAANALTCAARLGLNPRLVSKVANDSQGKAILEELESDGVDTSFFVVAKDGNSPFTYIIVDDQTKTRTCIHTPGYPSMKPDELSQSSVQSLVEGARIAYFDGRLHESAWLVAQEAARKNIPILVDAERVREGLDELLDLSTYVVCSVKFPKAWSGAQSVPNAMVSMLLKLPKLKFVIVTLGEEGCIMLERSVNETPSKEVDVESLLESLKQKKDGTTTFPTCVSSSVENIRANGIGTISGRLILGTAEKIPPSELIDSTGAGDSFIGAVLYALCAKMPVEKMLPFAALVAGACCRALGARTGLPHRTDPCLSPFFELDRQTNPSLVK
;
A
#
# COMPACT_ATOMS: atom_id res chain seq x y z
N MET A 1 37.90 -51.66 -53.63
CA MET A 1 38.72 -50.81 -52.72
C MET A 1 38.22 -49.37 -52.81
N ARG A 2 38.88 -48.41 -52.13
CA ARG A 2 38.91 -46.98 -52.56
C ARG A 2 39.31 -46.95 -54.06
N THR A 3 38.85 -46.02 -54.89
CA THR A 3 38.86 -44.55 -54.75
C THR A 3 37.55 -43.90 -55.23
N LEU A 4 37.00 -42.81 -54.68
CA LEU A 4 37.47 -41.55 -54.06
C LEU A 4 37.22 -40.37 -55.03
N ILE A 5 36.45 -39.37 -54.58
CA ILE A 5 36.11 -38.09 -55.27
C ILE A 5 35.32 -38.27 -56.58
N LEU A 6 34.00 -38.45 -56.47
CA LEU A 6 33.06 -38.12 -57.55
C LEU A 6 31.61 -37.98 -57.05
N LEU A 7 31.32 -36.89 -56.32
CA LEU A 7 30.09 -36.09 -56.43
C LEU A 7 30.17 -34.87 -55.50
N LEU A 8 30.58 -33.72 -56.05
CA LEU A 8 30.35 -32.40 -55.48
C LEU A 8 30.05 -31.43 -56.64
N CYS A 9 29.15 -30.47 -56.41
CA CYS A 9 28.82 -29.35 -57.30
C CYS A 9 28.31 -29.68 -58.73
N VAL A 10 27.00 -29.52 -58.96
CA VAL A 10 26.49 -29.01 -60.24
C VAL A 10 25.65 -27.75 -59.97
N VAL A 11 26.05 -26.71 -60.68
CA VAL A 11 25.77 -25.29 -60.47
C VAL A 11 24.41 -24.86 -61.00
N LEU A 12 23.78 -23.97 -60.23
CA LEU A 12 22.80 -22.91 -60.54
C LEU A 12 22.62 -22.45 -62.02
N LEU A 13 21.34 -22.23 -62.40
CA LEU A 13 20.81 -21.34 -63.47
C LEU A 13 21.12 -21.69 -64.96
N PRO A 14 20.34 -21.17 -65.95
CA PRO A 14 19.00 -20.55 -65.94
C PRO A 14 18.01 -21.15 -67.00
N HIS A 15 16.88 -20.44 -67.24
CA HIS A 15 15.95 -20.46 -68.42
C HIS A 15 14.48 -20.97 -68.26
N LEU A 16 13.56 -20.07 -68.67
CA LEU A 16 12.21 -20.29 -69.27
C LEU A 16 12.37 -20.20 -70.82
N PRO A 17 11.37 -20.46 -71.73
CA PRO A 17 9.88 -20.49 -71.61
C PRO A 17 9.26 -21.72 -72.38
N PRO A 18 8.14 -21.72 -73.18
CA PRO A 18 6.95 -20.84 -73.33
C PRO A 18 5.55 -21.56 -73.46
N SER A 19 4.51 -20.73 -73.70
CA SER A 19 3.14 -20.98 -74.25
C SER A 19 2.10 -21.77 -73.41
N SER A 20 0.80 -21.48 -73.42
CA SER A 20 -0.07 -20.47 -74.11
C SER A 20 -0.97 -19.72 -73.09
N GLY A 21 -1.91 -18.79 -73.37
CA GLY A 21 -2.44 -18.17 -74.61
C GLY A 21 -3.88 -18.65 -74.95
N HIS A 22 -4.92 -17.82 -75.22
CA HIS A 22 -5.04 -16.36 -75.38
C HIS A 22 -6.52 -15.87 -75.19
N SER A 23 -6.76 -14.62 -74.73
CA SER A 23 -7.91 -13.76 -75.14
C SER A 23 -7.79 -12.30 -74.62
N LEU A 24 -8.52 -11.36 -75.25
CA LEU A 24 -8.42 -9.88 -75.11
C LEU A 24 -9.67 -9.29 -74.35
N LEU A 25 -9.92 -7.98 -74.12
CA LEU A 25 -9.72 -6.80 -74.99
C LEU A 25 -9.90 -5.40 -74.29
N HIS A 26 -9.04 -4.44 -74.68
CA HIS A 26 -9.24 -2.97 -74.82
C HIS A 26 -9.19 -1.91 -73.67
N ILE A 27 -8.20 -1.00 -73.80
CA ILE A 27 -8.30 0.49 -74.05
C ILE A 27 -8.95 1.41 -72.98
N TYR A 28 -8.44 2.63 -72.67
CA TYR A 28 -7.12 3.30 -72.80
C TYR A 28 -7.15 4.69 -72.09
N LEU A 29 -5.98 5.35 -71.93
CA LEU A 29 -5.75 6.80 -71.67
C LEU A 29 -6.06 7.48 -70.30
N SER A 30 -5.14 8.38 -69.95
CA SER A 30 -5.20 9.48 -68.96
C SER A 30 -4.79 10.79 -69.71
N PRO A 31 -4.32 11.89 -69.08
CA PRO A 31 -4.76 12.66 -67.90
C PRO A 31 -4.94 14.18 -68.21
N VAL A 32 -5.50 14.99 -67.30
CA VAL A 32 -5.34 16.48 -67.25
C VAL A 32 -5.32 16.98 -65.78
N GLN A 33 -4.70 18.14 -65.53
CA GLN A 33 -4.49 18.78 -64.22
C GLN A 33 -5.34 20.06 -64.01
N PHE A 34 -5.19 20.68 -62.82
CA PHE A 34 -5.07 22.13 -62.52
C PHE A 34 -6.16 22.89 -61.69
N THR A 35 -5.63 23.56 -60.63
CA THR A 35 -6.09 24.80 -59.93
C THR A 35 -7.35 24.85 -59.03
N HIS A 36 -7.12 25.27 -57.77
CA HIS A 36 -7.67 26.44 -57.04
C HIS A 36 -8.96 27.14 -57.55
N ARG A 37 -9.79 27.78 -56.70
CA ARG A 37 -9.44 28.67 -55.55
C ARG A 37 -10.61 28.94 -54.57
N LEU A 38 -10.29 29.59 -53.45
CA LEU A 38 -11.13 30.21 -52.38
C LEU A 38 -12.63 30.49 -52.67
N LEU A 39 -13.47 30.32 -51.63
CA LEU A 39 -14.12 31.45 -50.92
C LEU A 39 -14.71 31.07 -49.56
N SER A 40 -15.01 32.05 -48.70
CA SER A 40 -15.52 31.89 -47.32
C SER A 40 -16.33 33.11 -46.86
N SER A 41 -17.48 32.85 -46.22
CA SER A 41 -18.33 33.78 -45.43
C SER A 41 -19.25 32.93 -44.53
N LYS A 42 -19.38 33.17 -43.20
CA LYS A 42 -20.06 34.29 -42.51
C LYS A 42 -21.61 34.22 -42.67
N GLU A 43 -22.47 34.38 -41.65
CA GLU A 43 -22.26 34.71 -40.21
C GLU A 43 -23.57 34.64 -39.36
N PHE A 44 -23.46 34.55 -38.00
CA PHE A 44 -24.52 34.76 -36.96
C PHE A 44 -25.84 33.94 -37.07
N SER A 45 -26.75 33.86 -36.08
CA SER A 45 -26.62 33.69 -34.61
C SER A 45 -27.97 33.33 -33.94
N ILE A 46 -27.88 32.70 -32.77
CA ILE A 46 -28.84 32.49 -31.66
C ILE A 46 -30.16 33.30 -31.70
N ASP A 47 -31.30 32.65 -31.40
CA ASP A 47 -32.39 33.27 -30.61
C ASP A 47 -33.18 32.24 -29.74
N HIS A 48 -34.06 32.72 -28.84
CA HIS A 48 -34.65 32.00 -27.68
C HIS A 48 -36.08 31.47 -27.85
N ALA A 49 -36.35 30.23 -27.35
CA ALA A 49 -37.63 29.81 -26.72
C ALA A 49 -37.40 28.50 -25.93
N ARG A 50 -37.53 28.43 -24.60
CA ARG A 50 -38.73 28.38 -23.72
C ARG A 50 -39.58 27.09 -23.81
N SER A 51 -39.60 26.36 -22.68
CA SER A 51 -40.46 25.20 -22.34
C SER A 51 -41.93 25.59 -22.10
N ILE A 52 -42.88 24.63 -22.23
CA ILE A 52 -43.93 24.35 -21.22
C ILE A 52 -44.83 23.11 -21.53
N LEU A 53 -45.14 22.36 -20.45
CA LEU A 53 -46.23 21.37 -20.19
C LEU A 53 -46.37 19.98 -20.89
N MET A 54 -46.96 19.07 -20.10
CA MET A 54 -47.47 17.73 -20.43
C MET A 54 -49.01 17.74 -20.60
N SER A 55 -49.60 16.75 -21.28
CA SER A 55 -50.85 16.05 -20.83
C SER A 55 -51.25 14.86 -21.72
N LEU A 56 -52.21 14.04 -21.26
CA LEU A 56 -52.71 12.77 -21.82
C LEU A 56 -54.27 12.80 -21.87
N SER A 57 -55.04 12.03 -22.65
CA SER A 57 -54.76 10.96 -23.65
C SER A 57 -55.99 10.74 -24.58
N PHE A 58 -55.96 9.69 -25.43
CA PHE A 58 -57.06 9.17 -26.29
C PHE A 58 -57.46 10.04 -27.52
N GLY A 59 -57.93 9.51 -28.66
CA GLY A 59 -58.03 8.12 -29.14
C GLY A 59 -58.98 7.95 -30.36
N SER A 60 -59.05 6.74 -30.97
CA SER A 60 -60.06 6.30 -31.99
C SER A 60 -59.89 6.79 -33.45
N SER A 61 -60.23 6.08 -34.55
CA SER A 61 -60.42 4.64 -34.88
C SER A 61 -60.70 4.41 -36.41
N LYS A 62 -60.96 3.13 -36.82
CA LYS A 62 -61.50 2.60 -38.12
C LYS A 62 -60.45 2.27 -39.22
N PHE A 63 -60.54 1.21 -40.05
CA PHE A 63 -61.51 0.09 -40.28
C PHE A 63 -60.87 -0.95 -41.29
N SER A 64 -61.34 -2.18 -41.61
CA SER A 64 -62.36 -3.13 -41.05
C SER A 64 -62.34 -4.51 -41.79
N LYS A 65 -62.52 -5.64 -41.06
CA LYS A 65 -63.20 -6.93 -41.48
C LYS A 65 -62.51 -7.88 -42.52
N THR A 66 -62.69 -9.22 -42.55
CA THR A 66 -63.46 -10.21 -41.71
C THR A 66 -63.06 -11.71 -41.92
N LYS A 67 -63.10 -12.53 -40.83
CA LYS A 67 -63.52 -13.97 -40.72
C LYS A 67 -62.68 -15.07 -41.44
N LEU A 68 -62.71 -16.40 -41.11
CA LEU A 68 -63.56 -17.24 -40.21
C LEU A 68 -62.87 -18.56 -39.70
N LEU A 69 -63.16 -19.00 -38.45
CA LEU A 69 -63.08 -20.37 -37.80
C LEU A 69 -61.82 -21.31 -37.99
N LYS A 70 -61.71 -22.51 -37.37
CA LYS A 70 -61.61 -22.94 -35.93
C LYS A 70 -61.81 -24.48 -35.81
N HIS A 71 -60.85 -25.28 -35.27
CA HIS A 71 -61.04 -26.51 -34.45
C HIS A 71 -59.70 -27.20 -34.04
N SER A 72 -59.73 -28.37 -33.37
CA SER A 72 -58.64 -29.00 -32.59
C SER A 72 -58.67 -30.55 -32.57
N LEU A 73 -57.59 -31.18 -32.05
CA LEU A 73 -57.42 -32.57 -31.48
C LEU A 73 -56.28 -33.44 -32.10
N ALA A 74 -55.88 -34.50 -31.39
CA ALA A 74 -54.73 -35.43 -31.61
C ALA A 74 -55.25 -36.89 -31.90
N PRO A 75 -54.55 -38.07 -31.72
CA PRO A 75 -53.16 -38.39 -31.28
C PRO A 75 -52.43 -39.65 -31.91
N SER A 76 -51.20 -39.93 -31.45
CA SER A 76 -50.61 -41.28 -31.13
C SER A 76 -49.84 -42.19 -32.15
N ILE A 77 -49.03 -43.12 -31.56
CA ILE A 77 -48.39 -44.38 -32.05
C ILE A 77 -46.97 -44.32 -32.72
N ALA A 78 -46.14 -45.36 -32.46
CA ALA A 78 -44.73 -45.57 -32.87
C ALA A 78 -44.55 -46.73 -33.90
N PRO A 79 -43.32 -47.07 -34.39
CA PRO A 79 -42.58 -48.24 -33.83
C PRO A 79 -41.01 -48.23 -33.96
N ALA A 80 -40.35 -49.33 -33.58
CA ALA A 80 -38.92 -49.68 -33.81
C ALA A 80 -38.79 -50.97 -34.70
N PRO A 81 -37.62 -51.60 -35.02
CA PRO A 81 -36.71 -52.29 -34.06
C PRO A 81 -35.19 -52.41 -34.47
N SER A 82 -34.42 -53.28 -33.77
CA SER A 82 -32.96 -53.57 -33.85
C SER A 82 -32.57 -54.69 -34.87
N PRO A 83 -31.26 -55.01 -35.13
CA PRO A 83 -30.29 -55.69 -34.22
C PRO A 83 -28.86 -55.07 -34.25
N ILE A 84 -27.77 -55.42 -33.51
CA ILE A 84 -27.31 -56.53 -32.61
C ILE A 84 -26.60 -57.75 -33.28
N TYR A 85 -25.26 -57.94 -33.11
CA TYR A 85 -24.58 -59.20 -32.66
C TYR A 85 -23.02 -59.11 -32.53
N GLN A 86 -22.45 -60.09 -31.80
CA GLN A 86 -21.06 -60.46 -31.37
C GLN A 86 -19.84 -60.20 -32.32
N GLY A 87 -18.55 -60.30 -31.93
CA GLY A 87 -17.89 -60.52 -30.61
C GLY A 87 -16.49 -61.22 -30.67
N THR A 88 -15.71 -61.14 -29.56
CA THR A 88 -14.91 -62.27 -28.99
C THR A 88 -13.45 -62.60 -29.48
N ILE A 89 -12.45 -62.27 -28.62
CA ILE A 89 -11.27 -63.09 -28.15
C ILE A 89 -9.85 -63.12 -28.84
N CYS A 90 -8.83 -62.79 -28.02
CA CYS A 90 -7.46 -63.38 -27.80
C CYS A 90 -6.19 -63.22 -28.70
N ILE A 91 -5.15 -62.62 -28.07
CA ILE A 91 -3.79 -63.18 -27.76
C ILE A 91 -2.62 -63.18 -28.80
N ARG A 92 -1.42 -62.88 -28.25
CA ARG A 92 0.00 -63.14 -28.65
C ARG A 92 0.77 -62.15 -29.56
N CYS A 93 1.87 -61.64 -29.00
CA CYS A 93 3.09 -61.19 -29.70
C CYS A 93 4.01 -62.42 -30.01
N PRO A 94 5.07 -62.32 -30.85
CA PRO A 94 6.32 -61.62 -30.46
C PRO A 94 7.20 -61.00 -31.59
N THR A 95 8.14 -60.12 -31.18
CA THR A 95 9.50 -59.84 -31.76
C THR A 95 9.72 -59.58 -33.27
N GLY A 96 10.38 -58.46 -33.64
CA GLY A 96 10.99 -58.28 -34.98
C GLY A 96 11.63 -56.92 -35.28
N SER A 97 12.97 -56.88 -35.35
CA SER A 97 13.90 -55.76 -35.63
C SER A 97 13.68 -54.80 -36.83
N ILE A 98 14.02 -53.51 -36.59
CA ILE A 98 14.72 -52.54 -37.49
C ILE A 98 13.96 -51.81 -38.63
N SER A 99 14.16 -50.48 -38.67
CA SER A 99 13.62 -49.41 -39.56
C SER A 99 14.36 -49.33 -40.94
N PRO A 100 14.07 -48.40 -41.93
CA PRO A 100 13.39 -47.09 -41.80
C PRO A 100 12.55 -46.47 -42.97
N ARG A 101 11.66 -45.51 -42.60
CA ARG A 101 11.14 -44.35 -43.39
C ARG A 101 10.24 -44.65 -44.61
N HIS A 102 9.32 -43.76 -45.07
CA HIS A 102 9.02 -42.35 -44.77
C HIS A 102 7.50 -42.05 -44.92
N GLY A 103 6.96 -41.04 -44.20
CA GLY A 103 5.72 -40.32 -44.57
C GLY A 103 4.55 -40.37 -43.57
N GLY A 104 3.92 -39.21 -43.26
CA GLY A 104 2.72 -39.09 -42.40
C GLY A 104 2.73 -37.86 -41.47
N HIS A 105 1.55 -37.31 -41.14
CA HIS A 105 1.39 -36.05 -40.38
C HIS A 105 0.60 -36.20 -39.05
N HIS A 106 0.81 -35.23 -38.15
CA HIS A 106 -0.06 -34.72 -37.07
C HIS A 106 -0.21 -35.41 -35.69
N ARG A 107 -0.20 -34.52 -34.67
CA ARG A 107 -0.77 -34.54 -33.29
C ARG A 107 -0.07 -35.30 -32.13
N HIS A 108 -0.07 -34.58 -31.00
CA HIS A 108 0.32 -34.83 -29.60
C HIS A 108 0.03 -36.25 -29.04
N ARG A 109 0.69 -36.79 -27.99
CA ARG A 109 1.00 -36.20 -26.66
C ARG A 109 2.11 -36.96 -25.87
N HIS A 110 2.44 -36.47 -24.66
CA HIS A 110 3.51 -36.82 -23.68
C HIS A 110 4.02 -38.27 -23.48
N HIS A 111 5.31 -38.39 -23.09
CA HIS A 111 5.92 -39.10 -21.92
C HIS A 111 7.42 -39.42 -22.21
N GLY A 112 8.40 -39.38 -21.30
CA GLY A 112 8.46 -38.90 -19.91
C GLY A 112 9.86 -39.15 -19.26
N ARG A 113 10.18 -38.41 -18.18
CA ARG A 113 11.32 -38.58 -17.21
C ARG A 113 12.74 -38.93 -17.73
N ALA A 114 13.69 -38.03 -17.47
CA ALA A 114 14.75 -38.25 -16.45
C ALA A 114 15.56 -36.96 -16.20
N HIS A 115 15.40 -36.33 -15.03
CA HIS A 115 16.33 -35.29 -14.55
C HIS A 115 17.20 -35.85 -13.42
N ALA A 116 18.51 -35.71 -13.57
CA ALA A 116 19.46 -35.91 -12.48
C ALA A 116 19.41 -34.72 -11.52
N VAL A 117 19.68 -34.97 -10.23
CA VAL A 117 19.64 -33.95 -9.17
C VAL A 117 20.83 -33.00 -9.31
N ALA A 118 20.56 -31.70 -9.38
CA ALA A 118 21.49 -30.64 -9.01
C ALA A 118 21.25 -30.24 -7.54
N PRO A 119 22.27 -29.79 -6.79
CA PRO A 119 22.12 -29.47 -5.37
C PRO A 119 21.23 -28.25 -5.13
N ALA A 120 20.59 -28.20 -3.96
CA ALA A 120 19.72 -27.09 -3.55
C ALA A 120 20.50 -25.77 -3.37
N PRO A 121 19.90 -24.61 -3.64
CA PRO A 121 20.51 -23.32 -3.37
C PRO A 121 20.73 -23.12 -1.87
N SER A 122 21.89 -22.59 -1.52
CA SER A 122 22.27 -22.28 -0.14
C SER A 122 21.85 -20.88 0.26
N LYS A 123 21.19 -20.77 1.43
CA LYS A 123 21.03 -19.56 2.29
C LYS A 123 21.24 -18.20 1.61
N ASP A 124 20.17 -17.42 1.48
CA ASP A 124 20.21 -16.07 0.91
C ASP A 124 21.21 -15.14 1.61
N GLN A 125 22.32 -14.87 0.92
CA GLN A 125 23.23 -13.76 1.23
C GLN A 125 22.92 -12.61 0.27
N GLY A 126 21.85 -11.87 0.57
CA GLY A 126 21.56 -10.61 -0.11
C GLY A 126 22.70 -9.61 0.11
N CYS A 127 23.16 -8.95 -0.96
CA CYS A 127 24.28 -8.04 -0.86
C CYS A 127 23.86 -6.72 -0.19
N GLY A 128 24.26 -6.49 1.06
CA GLY A 128 23.93 -5.29 1.85
C GLY A 128 24.65 -4.01 1.43
N GLN A 129 24.96 -3.84 0.14
CA GLN A 129 25.76 -2.73 -0.39
C GLN A 129 24.86 -1.66 -1.01
N ILE A 130 24.92 -0.44 -0.48
CA ILE A 130 24.16 0.70 -0.99
C ILE A 130 24.87 1.26 -2.23
N CYS A 131 24.29 1.07 -3.41
CA CYS A 131 24.77 1.69 -4.65
C CYS A 131 24.24 3.13 -4.76
N VAL A 132 25.07 4.03 -5.30
CA VAL A 132 24.71 5.42 -5.58
C VAL A 132 24.23 5.54 -7.03
N GLU A 133 23.11 6.23 -7.24
CA GLU A 133 22.57 6.51 -8.58
C GLU A 133 23.64 7.21 -9.46
N PRO A 134 23.87 6.80 -10.72
CA PRO A 134 23.04 5.96 -11.60
C PRO A 134 23.15 4.43 -11.43
N LEU A 135 24.01 3.92 -10.53
CA LEU A 135 24.28 2.49 -10.43
C LEU A 135 23.22 1.75 -9.59
N THR A 136 23.01 0.47 -9.90
CA THR A 136 22.15 -0.45 -9.14
C THR A 136 22.93 -1.70 -8.70
N ALA A 137 22.43 -2.41 -7.69
CA ALA A 137 23.04 -3.66 -7.24
C ALA A 137 22.91 -4.76 -8.30
N THR A 138 23.92 -5.64 -8.37
CA THR A 138 23.96 -6.83 -9.25
C THR A 138 22.71 -7.73 -9.14
N PRO A 139 22.44 -8.56 -10.17
CA PRO A 139 21.32 -9.50 -10.14
C PRO A 139 21.60 -10.68 -9.19
N PHE A 140 20.56 -11.27 -8.62
CA PHE A 140 20.70 -12.38 -7.67
C PHE A 140 21.46 -13.57 -8.30
N GLY A 141 22.40 -14.14 -7.55
CA GLY A 141 23.31 -15.20 -8.02
C GLY A 141 24.61 -14.71 -8.67
N SER A 142 24.78 -13.41 -8.91
CA SER A 142 26.03 -12.81 -9.37
C SER A 142 26.89 -12.28 -8.20
N PRO A 143 28.20 -11.99 -8.41
CA PRO A 143 29.03 -11.35 -7.39
C PRO A 143 28.46 -10.01 -6.90
N CYS A 144 28.69 -9.68 -5.64
CA CYS A 144 28.37 -8.37 -5.06
C CYS A 144 29.03 -7.23 -5.87
N GLY A 145 28.25 -6.24 -6.31
CA GLY A 145 28.76 -5.05 -6.96
C GLY A 145 27.65 -4.08 -7.37
N CYS A 146 28.09 -2.89 -7.84
CA CYS A 146 27.21 -1.86 -8.41
C CYS A 146 27.47 -1.75 -9.91
N VAL A 147 26.41 -1.85 -10.72
CA VAL A 147 26.48 -1.91 -12.19
C VAL A 147 25.52 -0.90 -12.83
N PHE A 148 25.75 -0.52 -14.09
CA PHE A 148 24.93 0.48 -14.77
C PHE A 148 23.68 -0.15 -15.41
N PRO A 149 22.44 0.16 -14.96
CA PRO A 149 21.22 -0.38 -15.55
C PRO A 149 20.81 0.35 -16.83
N MET A 150 20.12 -0.35 -17.73
CA MET A 150 19.30 0.29 -18.76
C MET A 150 17.93 0.59 -18.17
N LYS A 151 17.60 1.88 -18.04
CA LYS A 151 16.29 2.33 -17.55
C LYS A 151 15.29 2.33 -18.70
N VAL A 152 14.17 1.64 -18.55
CA VAL A 152 13.05 1.60 -19.51
C VAL A 152 11.78 2.03 -18.80
N ARG A 153 11.04 2.98 -19.37
CA ARG A 153 9.70 3.33 -18.90
C ARG A 153 8.66 2.91 -19.93
N LEU A 154 7.73 2.05 -19.50
CA LEU A 154 6.59 1.61 -20.28
C LEU A 154 5.32 2.33 -19.83
N LEU A 155 4.38 2.51 -20.76
CA LEU A 155 2.99 2.87 -20.50
C LEU A 155 2.14 1.68 -20.93
N LEU A 156 1.34 1.12 -20.01
CA LEU A 156 0.46 -0.02 -20.25
C LEU A 156 -1.00 0.44 -20.31
N ASP A 157 -1.74 -0.04 -21.29
CA ASP A 157 -3.16 0.25 -21.58
C ASP A 157 -4.09 -0.55 -20.65
N VAL A 158 -3.79 -0.54 -19.36
CA VAL A 158 -4.52 -1.18 -18.25
C VAL A 158 -4.28 -0.37 -16.96
N ALA A 159 -5.26 -0.37 -16.06
CA ALA A 159 -5.17 0.37 -14.80
C ALA A 159 -4.25 -0.34 -13.77
N PRO A 160 -3.59 0.40 -12.85
CA PRO A 160 -2.53 -0.17 -12.00
C PRO A 160 -2.97 -1.38 -11.15
N PHE A 161 -4.22 -1.38 -10.68
CA PHE A 161 -4.77 -2.47 -9.88
C PHE A 161 -4.86 -3.81 -10.64
N ALA A 162 -4.89 -3.79 -11.98
CA ALA A 162 -4.83 -4.99 -12.80
C ALA A 162 -3.40 -5.50 -12.99
N VAL A 163 -2.40 -4.62 -12.96
CA VAL A 163 -0.98 -4.96 -13.16
C VAL A 163 -0.33 -5.47 -11.87
N PHE A 164 -0.63 -4.86 -10.72
CA PHE A 164 0.01 -5.22 -9.44
C PHE A 164 -0.07 -6.71 -9.07
N PRO A 165 -1.18 -7.45 -9.27
CA PRO A 165 -1.26 -8.89 -8.98
C PRO A 165 -0.38 -9.78 -9.87
N VAL A 166 0.07 -9.29 -11.03
CA VAL A 166 0.76 -10.06 -12.08
C VAL A 166 2.15 -9.50 -12.43
N MET A 167 2.75 -8.65 -11.58
CA MET A 167 4.08 -8.07 -11.79
C MET A 167 5.18 -9.12 -12.05
N ASN A 168 5.10 -10.31 -11.45
CA ASN A 168 6.03 -11.42 -11.72
C ASN A 168 5.97 -11.89 -13.18
N GLU A 169 4.77 -11.96 -13.77
CA GLU A 169 4.61 -12.33 -15.18
C GLU A 169 5.17 -11.23 -16.10
N LEU A 170 5.04 -9.95 -15.70
CA LEU A 170 5.64 -8.83 -16.45
C LEU A 170 7.17 -8.92 -16.47
N GLU A 171 7.81 -9.30 -15.35
CA GLU A 171 9.26 -9.54 -15.32
C GLU A 171 9.67 -10.71 -16.21
N ILE A 172 8.91 -11.81 -16.21
CA ILE A 172 9.15 -12.99 -17.05
C ILE A 172 9.01 -12.65 -18.55
N GLU A 173 7.95 -11.93 -18.94
CA GLU A 173 7.70 -11.54 -20.33
C GLU A 173 8.69 -10.50 -20.84
N VAL A 174 9.11 -9.55 -19.99
CA VAL A 174 10.18 -8.60 -20.31
C VAL A 174 11.54 -9.32 -20.43
N ALA A 175 11.85 -10.26 -19.54
CA ALA A 175 13.09 -11.05 -19.60
C ALA A 175 13.17 -11.88 -20.90
N ALA A 176 12.14 -12.71 -21.15
CA ALA A 176 12.03 -13.51 -22.36
C ALA A 176 11.99 -12.65 -23.64
N GLY A 177 11.31 -11.50 -23.57
CA GLY A 177 11.20 -10.53 -24.66
C GLY A 177 12.48 -9.73 -24.94
N THR A 178 13.47 -9.73 -24.04
CA THR A 178 14.76 -9.04 -24.20
C THR A 178 15.97 -9.98 -24.29
N TYR A 179 15.76 -11.29 -24.11
CA TYR A 179 16.80 -12.32 -23.99
C TYR A 179 17.71 -12.15 -22.76
N LEU A 180 17.12 -11.71 -21.64
CA LEU A 180 17.76 -11.63 -20.33
C LEU A 180 17.19 -12.69 -19.39
N GLU A 181 17.92 -13.03 -18.32
CA GLU A 181 17.37 -13.84 -17.22
C GLU A 181 16.39 -13.03 -16.37
N GLN A 182 15.39 -13.66 -15.73
CA GLN A 182 14.42 -12.94 -14.89
C GLN A 182 15.11 -12.12 -13.78
N SER A 183 16.18 -12.65 -13.17
CA SER A 183 16.95 -11.94 -12.13
C SER A 183 17.64 -10.65 -12.61
N GLN A 184 17.74 -10.43 -13.92
CA GLN A 184 18.24 -9.21 -14.55
C GLN A 184 17.16 -8.17 -14.81
N VAL A 185 15.88 -8.50 -14.69
CA VAL A 185 14.78 -7.53 -14.75
C VAL A 185 14.43 -7.13 -13.32
N LYS A 186 14.33 -5.84 -13.05
CA LYS A 186 13.87 -5.31 -11.76
C LYS A 186 12.83 -4.23 -12.00
N ILE A 187 11.57 -4.50 -11.68
CA ILE A 187 10.54 -3.45 -11.65
C ILE A 187 10.85 -2.50 -10.47
N MET A 188 11.07 -1.22 -10.78
CA MET A 188 11.42 -0.19 -9.80
C MET A 188 10.19 0.50 -9.21
N GLY A 189 9.07 0.46 -9.92
CA GLY A 189 7.80 1.00 -9.50
C GLY A 189 6.77 0.94 -10.63
N ALA A 190 5.50 1.00 -10.24
CA ALA A 190 4.39 1.20 -11.15
C ALA A 190 3.40 2.20 -10.53
N SER A 191 2.81 3.05 -11.35
CA SER A 191 1.85 4.08 -10.93
C SER A 191 0.76 4.25 -11.98
N ALA A 192 -0.34 4.89 -11.61
CA ALA A 192 -1.24 5.46 -12.62
C ALA A 192 -0.47 6.43 -13.52
N ASP A 193 -0.86 6.54 -14.79
CA ASP A 193 -0.45 7.66 -15.61
C ASP A 193 -1.04 8.98 -15.06
N SER A 194 -0.30 10.07 -15.20
CA SER A 194 -0.68 11.38 -14.64
C SER A 194 -1.79 12.08 -15.43
N GLN A 195 -2.09 11.62 -16.65
CA GLN A 195 -3.15 12.16 -17.51
C GLN A 195 -4.35 11.19 -17.60
N ASN A 196 -4.13 9.87 -17.47
CA ASN A 196 -5.19 8.86 -17.49
C ASN A 196 -5.02 7.78 -16.39
N GLN A 197 -5.89 7.81 -15.38
CA GLN A 197 -5.90 6.82 -14.29
C GLN A 197 -6.19 5.37 -14.76
N GLY A 198 -6.73 5.20 -15.97
CA GLY A 198 -6.94 3.91 -16.62
C GLY A 198 -5.70 3.28 -17.25
N MET A 199 -4.54 3.96 -17.25
CA MET A 199 -3.25 3.43 -17.75
C MET A 199 -2.21 3.33 -16.62
N THR A 200 -1.23 2.44 -16.80
CA THR A 200 -0.15 2.21 -15.83
C THR A 200 1.20 2.59 -16.41
N VAL A 201 1.90 3.52 -15.78
CA VAL A 201 3.33 3.76 -16.04
C VAL A 201 4.15 2.77 -15.22
N VAL A 202 5.08 2.06 -15.85
CA VAL A 202 5.98 1.09 -15.19
C VAL A 202 7.43 1.47 -15.47
N ASP A 203 8.22 1.67 -14.42
CA ASP A 203 9.68 1.88 -14.51
C ASP A 203 10.42 0.56 -14.28
N ILE A 204 11.27 0.18 -15.24
CA ILE A 204 12.00 -1.08 -15.25
C ILE A 204 13.50 -0.80 -15.38
N ASN A 205 14.28 -1.36 -14.46
CA ASN A 205 15.73 -1.43 -14.56
C ASN A 205 16.15 -2.79 -15.12
N LEU A 206 16.78 -2.80 -16.30
CA LEU A 206 17.44 -3.98 -16.85
C LEU A 206 18.90 -3.97 -16.39
N VAL A 207 19.35 -5.06 -15.77
CA VAL A 207 20.60 -5.15 -15.02
C VAL A 207 21.60 -6.08 -15.72
N PRO A 208 22.80 -5.62 -16.08
CA PRO A 208 23.82 -6.47 -16.69
C PRO A 208 24.48 -7.44 -15.68
N LEU A 209 25.03 -8.55 -16.19
CA LEU A 209 25.82 -9.52 -15.42
C LEU A 209 27.28 -9.08 -15.18
N GLY A 210 27.73 -8.03 -15.89
CA GLY A 210 29.00 -7.32 -15.65
C GLY A 210 28.74 -5.83 -15.41
N GLU A 211 29.79 -5.00 -15.39
CA GLU A 211 29.69 -3.55 -15.11
C GLU A 211 28.65 -2.80 -15.96
N LYS A 212 28.46 -3.25 -17.21
CA LYS A 212 27.56 -2.70 -18.22
C LYS A 212 27.16 -3.79 -19.22
N PHE A 213 26.05 -3.60 -19.94
CA PHE A 213 25.77 -4.37 -21.16
C PHE A 213 26.81 -4.03 -22.25
N ASP A 214 27.19 -5.01 -23.06
CA ASP A 214 27.94 -4.76 -24.28
C ASP A 214 27.09 -4.00 -25.30
N ASN A 215 27.75 -3.28 -26.21
CA ASN A 215 27.07 -2.43 -27.18
C ASN A 215 26.10 -3.20 -28.10
N THR A 216 26.35 -4.49 -28.36
CA THR A 216 25.49 -5.31 -29.23
C THR A 216 24.19 -5.64 -28.51
N THR A 217 24.27 -6.19 -27.30
CA THR A 217 23.09 -6.49 -26.46
C THR A 217 22.31 -5.21 -26.16
N ALA A 218 22.99 -4.12 -25.80
CA ALA A 218 22.33 -2.85 -25.49
C ALA A 218 21.55 -2.29 -26.70
N ILE A 219 22.16 -2.28 -27.91
CA ILE A 219 21.48 -1.84 -29.13
C ILE A 219 20.33 -2.78 -29.51
N LEU A 220 20.50 -4.10 -29.37
CA LEU A 220 19.44 -5.07 -29.63
C LEU A 220 18.25 -4.89 -28.68
N THR A 221 18.48 -4.77 -27.36
CA THR A 221 17.42 -4.53 -26.37
C THR A 221 16.69 -3.21 -26.65
N TYR A 222 17.42 -2.12 -26.91
CA TYR A 222 16.83 -0.84 -27.34
C TYR A 222 15.97 -0.99 -28.59
N GLN A 223 16.48 -1.67 -29.64
CA GLN A 223 15.72 -1.92 -30.86
C GLN A 223 14.48 -2.79 -30.62
N ARG A 224 14.52 -3.74 -29.69
CA ARG A 224 13.36 -4.61 -29.41
C ARG A 224 12.21 -3.84 -28.77
N PHE A 225 12.47 -3.01 -27.75
CA PHE A 225 11.44 -2.12 -27.21
C PHE A 225 10.95 -1.12 -28.27
N ARG A 226 11.85 -0.43 -28.99
CA ARG A 226 11.48 0.57 -30.01
C ARG A 226 10.58 0.04 -31.13
N HIS A 227 10.68 -1.24 -31.48
CA HIS A 227 9.84 -1.87 -32.51
C HIS A 227 8.72 -2.76 -31.93
N LYS A 228 8.36 -2.58 -30.65
CA LYS A 228 7.38 -3.38 -29.89
C LYS A 228 7.57 -4.91 -30.02
N LYS A 229 8.83 -5.39 -29.97
CA LYS A 229 9.23 -6.81 -30.09
C LYS A 229 9.42 -7.52 -28.75
N VAL A 230 9.08 -6.88 -27.63
CA VAL A 230 8.85 -7.55 -26.35
C VAL A 230 7.40 -8.04 -26.36
N PRO A 231 7.13 -9.36 -26.33
CA PRO A 231 5.76 -9.87 -26.42
C PRO A 231 5.13 -9.86 -25.03
N LEU A 232 4.44 -8.76 -24.68
CA LEU A 232 3.61 -8.71 -23.48
C LEU A 232 2.23 -9.33 -23.75
N ASN A 233 1.67 -10.02 -22.77
CA ASN A 233 0.34 -10.62 -22.83
C ASN A 233 -0.73 -9.53 -22.80
N MET A 234 -1.32 -9.28 -23.97
CA MET A 234 -2.32 -8.24 -24.21
C MET A 234 -3.60 -8.40 -23.36
N THR A 235 -3.84 -9.57 -22.79
CA THR A 235 -4.95 -9.83 -21.84
C THR A 235 -4.63 -9.51 -20.38
N LEU A 236 -3.36 -9.29 -20.02
CA LEU A 236 -2.91 -8.90 -18.68
C LEU A 236 -2.38 -7.46 -18.63
N PHE A 237 -1.66 -7.05 -19.68
CA PHE A 237 -0.91 -5.79 -19.74
C PHE A 237 -1.41 -4.81 -20.82
N GLY A 238 -2.51 -5.15 -21.50
CA GLY A 238 -3.05 -4.35 -22.60
C GLY A 238 -2.06 -4.18 -23.77
N ASN A 239 -2.24 -3.12 -24.55
CA ASN A 239 -1.15 -2.60 -25.38
C ASN A 239 -0.11 -1.92 -24.49
N TYR A 240 1.15 -1.88 -24.96
CA TYR A 240 2.17 -1.04 -24.33
C TYR A 240 2.78 -0.03 -25.30
N ASP A 241 3.13 1.14 -24.78
CA ASP A 241 4.01 2.11 -25.40
C ASP A 241 5.31 2.30 -24.59
N VAL A 242 6.35 2.77 -25.26
CA VAL A 242 7.68 2.95 -24.68
C VAL A 242 7.96 4.44 -24.53
N VAL A 243 7.77 4.96 -23.32
CA VAL A 243 7.88 6.39 -22.99
C VAL A 243 9.32 6.85 -23.16
N TYR A 244 10.28 6.14 -22.54
CA TYR A 244 11.71 6.34 -22.80
C TYR A 244 12.52 5.06 -22.59
N ILE A 245 13.72 5.07 -23.18
CA ILE A 245 14.82 4.18 -22.84
C ILE A 245 16.04 5.06 -22.60
N SER A 246 16.76 4.84 -21.49
CA SER A 246 17.96 5.59 -21.12
C SER A 246 19.11 4.64 -20.80
N TYR A 247 20.20 4.75 -21.57
CA TYR A 247 21.43 3.98 -21.39
C TYR A 247 22.62 4.67 -22.09
N PRO A 248 23.83 4.70 -21.49
CA PRO A 248 24.99 5.35 -22.09
C PRO A 248 25.36 4.81 -23.48
N GLY A 249 25.61 5.70 -24.44
CA GLY A 249 25.98 5.35 -25.81
C GLY A 249 24.80 4.99 -26.73
N ILE A 250 23.56 5.12 -26.26
CA ILE A 250 22.33 4.95 -27.06
C ILE A 250 21.57 6.28 -27.09
N PRO A 251 21.01 6.72 -28.24
CA PRO A 251 20.22 7.94 -28.31
C PRO A 251 18.93 7.82 -27.49
N SER A 252 18.75 8.74 -26.53
CA SER A 252 17.54 8.88 -25.72
C SER A 252 16.34 9.26 -26.58
N SER A 253 15.14 8.87 -26.15
CA SER A 253 13.88 9.33 -26.76
C SER A 253 13.71 10.86 -26.60
N PRO A 254 13.17 11.57 -27.61
CA PRO A 254 12.40 12.77 -27.31
C PRO A 254 11.15 12.38 -26.50
N PRO A 255 10.62 13.27 -25.63
CA PRO A 255 9.41 12.99 -24.86
C PRO A 255 8.18 12.82 -25.75
N TYR A 256 7.16 12.15 -25.21
CA TYR A 256 5.89 11.88 -25.89
C TYR A 256 5.14 13.21 -26.17
N GLY A 257 4.79 13.46 -27.44
CA GLY A 257 4.27 14.76 -27.86
C GLY A 257 2.79 14.97 -27.55
N GLY A 258 2.47 16.03 -26.82
CA GLY A 258 1.09 16.52 -26.69
C GLY A 258 0.63 17.24 -27.97
N PHE A 259 -0.65 17.09 -28.32
CA PHE A 259 -1.25 17.82 -29.44
C PHE A 259 -1.47 19.30 -29.09
N THR A 260 -0.63 20.19 -29.64
CA THR A 260 -0.85 21.64 -29.65
C THR A 260 -1.12 22.13 -31.07
N GLY A 261 -2.14 22.98 -31.25
CA GLY A 261 -2.60 23.44 -32.55
C GLY A 261 -1.70 24.48 -33.23
N ASN A 262 -2.01 24.78 -34.50
CA ASN A 262 -1.20 25.63 -35.37
C ASN A 262 -1.10 27.10 -34.89
N GLY A 263 0.14 27.60 -34.81
CA GLY A 263 0.50 29.03 -34.80
C GLY A 263 1.72 29.24 -35.72
N PRO A 264 1.88 30.41 -36.36
CA PRO A 264 2.74 30.53 -37.54
C PRO A 264 4.24 30.66 -37.21
N ALA A 265 5.08 30.25 -38.17
CA ALA A 265 6.52 30.48 -38.16
C ALA A 265 6.89 31.62 -39.13
N GLU A 266 7.83 32.48 -38.72
CA GLU A 266 8.63 33.34 -39.60
C GLU A 266 10.11 33.26 -39.20
N SER A 267 11.02 33.65 -40.11
CA SER A 267 12.39 33.12 -40.12
C SER A 267 13.50 34.14 -40.44
N VAL A 268 14.61 34.05 -39.68
CA VAL A 268 15.97 34.47 -40.08
C VAL A 268 16.97 33.49 -39.39
N GLY A 269 18.08 33.03 -39.97
CA GLY A 269 18.57 33.17 -41.34
C GLY A 269 20.06 32.82 -41.47
N ASN A 270 20.36 31.57 -41.85
CA ASN A 270 21.58 31.05 -42.52
C ASN A 270 23.00 31.66 -42.27
N LEU A 271 23.87 30.82 -41.65
CA LEU A 271 25.13 30.24 -42.21
C LEU A 271 26.29 31.19 -42.69
N PRO A 272 27.49 30.70 -43.10
CA PRO A 272 28.10 29.35 -42.97
C PRO A 272 29.55 29.35 -42.38
N ILE A 273 30.08 28.15 -42.06
CA ILE A 273 31.45 27.75 -42.45
C ILE A 273 31.39 26.31 -43.01
N THR A 274 32.15 26.03 -44.07
CA THR A 274 32.04 24.80 -44.89
C THR A 274 33.30 23.94 -44.81
N ALA A 275 33.15 22.62 -44.65
CA ALA A 275 34.16 21.63 -45.02
C ALA A 275 33.47 20.34 -45.52
N ASN A 276 33.74 19.96 -46.76
CA ASN A 276 33.08 18.86 -47.45
C ASN A 276 34.19 17.97 -48.06
N PHE A 277 34.14 16.63 -47.93
CA PHE A 277 34.84 15.71 -48.86
C PHE A 277 34.47 14.23 -48.67
N GLY A 278 34.28 13.53 -49.80
CA GLY A 278 34.93 12.22 -50.01
C GLY A 278 34.21 10.93 -49.59
N ASN A 279 33.14 10.55 -50.29
CA ASN A 279 32.58 9.19 -50.21
C ASN A 279 33.55 8.13 -50.80
N LYS A 280 33.89 7.07 -50.05
CA LYS A 280 34.65 5.89 -50.53
C LYS A 280 34.22 4.58 -49.86
N ASN A 281 33.63 3.67 -50.64
CA ASN A 281 33.44 2.27 -50.25
C ASN A 281 34.76 1.48 -50.35
N GLN A 282 35.32 1.04 -49.22
CA GLN A 282 36.52 0.21 -49.19
C GLN A 282 36.16 -1.29 -49.10
N LYS A 283 36.33 -2.02 -50.21
CA LYS A 283 36.24 -3.50 -50.19
C LYS A 283 37.35 -4.07 -49.31
N MET A 284 36.99 -4.90 -48.33
CA MET A 284 37.97 -5.64 -47.51
C MET A 284 38.77 -6.63 -48.38
N ASN A 285 40.06 -6.77 -48.07
CA ASN A 285 40.98 -7.54 -48.89
C ASN A 285 40.89 -9.05 -48.58
N VAL A 286 40.83 -9.90 -49.61
CA VAL A 286 40.55 -11.35 -49.47
C VAL A 286 41.58 -12.05 -48.58
N ARG A 287 42.83 -11.59 -48.56
CA ARG A 287 43.89 -12.10 -47.66
C ARG A 287 43.52 -11.96 -46.18
N THR A 288 42.85 -10.89 -45.78
CA THR A 288 42.42 -10.68 -44.38
C THR A 288 41.34 -11.69 -43.97
N ILE A 289 40.39 -11.97 -44.88
CA ILE A 289 39.35 -12.99 -44.66
C ILE A 289 39.97 -14.39 -44.53
N ALA A 290 40.96 -14.71 -45.38
CA ALA A 290 41.69 -15.98 -45.33
C ALA A 290 42.46 -16.16 -44.00
N ILE A 291 43.08 -15.09 -43.47
CA ILE A 291 43.78 -15.12 -42.16
C ILE A 291 42.79 -15.41 -41.03
N ILE A 292 41.64 -14.73 -41.01
CA ILE A 292 40.60 -14.94 -39.99
C ILE A 292 40.05 -16.38 -40.02
N ALA A 293 39.79 -16.90 -41.22
CA ALA A 293 39.35 -18.29 -41.41
C ALA A 293 40.40 -19.30 -40.93
N LEU A 294 41.69 -19.06 -41.22
CA LEU A 294 42.78 -19.92 -40.79
C LEU A 294 42.97 -19.91 -39.27
N SER A 295 42.88 -18.73 -38.62
CA SER A 295 42.96 -18.64 -37.15
C SER A 295 41.79 -19.33 -36.46
N ALA A 296 40.57 -19.23 -37.00
CA ALA A 296 39.41 -19.94 -36.48
C ALA A 296 39.56 -21.47 -36.61
N PHE A 297 40.11 -21.96 -37.72
CA PHE A 297 40.38 -23.39 -37.92
C PHE A 297 41.44 -23.92 -36.95
N VAL A 298 42.53 -23.18 -36.71
CA VAL A 298 43.55 -23.55 -35.70
C VAL A 298 42.94 -23.62 -34.30
N LEU A 299 42.11 -22.64 -33.92
CA LEU A 299 41.44 -22.62 -32.62
C LEU A 299 40.50 -23.83 -32.42
N LEU A 300 39.76 -24.21 -33.47
CA LEU A 300 38.90 -25.39 -33.47
C LEU A 300 39.71 -26.69 -33.29
N MET A 301 40.87 -26.81 -33.94
CA MET A 301 41.76 -27.97 -33.79
C MET A 301 42.36 -28.07 -32.38
N VAL A 302 42.70 -26.93 -31.74
CA VAL A 302 43.14 -26.89 -30.34
C VAL A 302 42.03 -27.35 -29.38
N LEU A 303 40.78 -26.88 -29.59
CA LEU A 303 39.62 -27.31 -28.80
C LEU A 303 39.34 -28.81 -28.94
N LEU A 304 39.37 -29.35 -30.15
CA LEU A 304 39.21 -30.80 -30.40
C LEU A 304 40.36 -31.62 -29.80
N GLY A 305 41.58 -31.08 -29.79
CA GLY A 305 42.72 -31.65 -29.08
C GLY A 305 42.51 -31.72 -27.57
N ALA A 306 42.08 -30.62 -26.94
CA ALA A 306 41.79 -30.55 -25.51
C ALA A 306 40.67 -31.52 -25.10
N ILE A 307 39.59 -31.59 -25.88
CA ILE A 307 38.49 -32.56 -25.68
C ILE A 307 39.02 -34.01 -25.79
N SER A 308 39.88 -34.30 -26.76
CA SER A 308 40.48 -35.62 -26.94
C SER A 308 41.40 -36.01 -25.78
N VAL A 309 42.15 -35.07 -25.22
CA VAL A 309 42.97 -35.26 -24.00
C VAL A 309 42.07 -35.53 -22.80
N PHE A 310 41.00 -34.75 -22.61
CA PHE A 310 40.05 -34.93 -21.50
C PHE A 310 39.34 -36.30 -21.54
N ILE A 311 38.97 -36.77 -22.74
CA ILE A 311 38.39 -38.11 -22.95
C ILE A 311 39.42 -39.21 -22.68
N LYS A 312 40.69 -39.04 -23.05
CA LYS A 312 41.77 -39.96 -22.66
C LYS A 312 41.95 -39.99 -21.14
N TRP A 313 41.97 -38.83 -20.48
CA TRP A 313 42.17 -38.73 -19.03
C TRP A 313 41.05 -39.45 -18.26
N ARG A 314 39.78 -39.31 -18.68
CA ARG A 314 38.65 -40.09 -18.13
C ARG A 314 38.76 -41.60 -18.36
N LYS A 315 39.45 -42.08 -19.41
CA LYS A 315 39.63 -43.53 -19.67
C LYS A 315 40.78 -44.19 -18.89
N VAL A 316 41.67 -43.42 -18.27
CA VAL A 316 42.83 -43.96 -17.52
C VAL A 316 42.49 -44.30 -16.05
N ARG A 317 41.39 -43.76 -15.48
CA ARG A 317 40.95 -44.11 -14.12
C ARG A 317 39.94 -45.28 -14.11
N LYS A 318 40.48 -46.50 -14.07
CA LYS A 318 39.83 -47.70 -13.49
C LYS A 318 40.77 -48.33 -12.44
N PRO A 319 40.31 -48.60 -11.21
CA PRO A 319 40.81 -49.69 -10.40
C PRO A 319 40.06 -51.00 -10.74
N SER A 320 40.67 -52.17 -10.52
CA SER A 320 39.99 -53.46 -10.70
C SER A 320 40.58 -54.61 -9.86
N ASN A 321 39.74 -55.13 -8.97
CA ASN A 321 39.55 -56.54 -8.56
C ASN A 321 40.69 -57.38 -7.94
N ALA A 322 40.44 -57.80 -6.68
CA ALA A 322 40.86 -59.08 -6.05
C ALA A 322 40.04 -59.25 -4.75
N VAL A 323 39.67 -60.44 -4.23
CA VAL A 323 39.44 -61.79 -4.81
C VAL A 323 38.47 -62.57 -3.86
N GLY A 324 37.93 -63.74 -4.25
CA GLY A 324 37.08 -64.60 -3.37
C GLY A 324 37.89 -65.50 -2.41
N PRO A 325 37.28 -66.43 -1.63
CA PRO A 325 36.05 -67.19 -1.95
C PRO A 325 34.98 -67.22 -0.83
N ALA A 326 33.97 -68.08 -0.95
CA ALA A 326 32.83 -68.26 -0.03
C ALA A 326 32.86 -69.62 0.71
N PHE A 327 32.04 -69.80 1.76
CA PHE A 327 31.05 -70.91 1.87
C PHE A 327 30.18 -70.87 3.17
N THR A 328 29.14 -71.71 3.21
CA THR A 328 28.41 -72.30 4.37
C THR A 328 27.50 -71.46 5.30
N SER A 329 26.19 -71.76 5.26
CA SER A 329 25.31 -72.31 6.34
C SER A 329 25.65 -72.14 7.83
N SER A 330 24.72 -72.10 8.80
CA SER A 330 23.23 -72.02 8.81
C SER A 330 22.67 -71.96 10.24
N ILE A 331 21.40 -71.54 10.42
CA ILE A 331 20.42 -71.93 11.48
C ILE A 331 20.94 -72.07 12.94
N HIS A 332 20.49 -71.21 13.87
CA HIS A 332 19.67 -71.67 15.03
C HIS A 332 18.97 -70.58 15.89
N LYS A 333 17.66 -70.77 16.06
CA LYS A 333 16.75 -70.48 17.20
C LYS A 333 17.12 -69.48 18.35
N ARG A 334 16.25 -68.45 18.45
CA ARG A 334 15.21 -68.26 19.51
C ARG A 334 15.51 -67.49 20.83
N SER A 335 14.83 -66.33 20.92
CA SER A 335 14.23 -65.69 22.13
C SER A 335 15.14 -64.93 23.11
N GLY A 336 14.66 -63.76 23.53
CA GLY A 336 15.26 -62.85 24.51
C GLY A 336 14.62 -61.46 24.40
N ILE A 337 13.82 -61.06 25.39
CA ILE A 337 13.10 -59.78 25.42
C ILE A 337 13.98 -58.68 26.01
N GLY A 338 13.89 -57.46 25.48
CA GLY A 338 14.45 -56.25 26.11
C GLY A 338 15.37 -55.44 25.20
N SER A 339 14.79 -54.54 24.39
CA SER A 339 15.55 -53.55 23.61
C SER A 339 14.78 -52.23 23.55
N ILE A 340 15.32 -51.21 24.24
CA ILE A 340 14.98 -49.79 24.08
C ILE A 340 16.32 -49.04 24.19
N LEU A 341 16.48 -47.94 23.44
CA LEU A 341 17.67 -47.07 23.38
C LEU A 341 18.96 -47.73 22.85
N SER A 342 19.06 -47.84 21.52
CA SER A 342 20.13 -47.14 20.78
C SER A 342 19.87 -47.10 19.27
N SER A 343 19.41 -45.95 18.76
CA SER A 343 19.37 -45.68 17.32
C SER A 343 19.30 -44.19 16.99
N SER A 344 20.28 -43.73 16.19
CA SER A 344 20.24 -42.56 15.28
C SER A 344 19.74 -41.19 15.80
N ILE A 345 20.65 -40.20 15.74
CA ILE A 345 20.37 -38.77 15.94
C ILE A 345 19.49 -38.24 14.79
N ALA A 346 18.17 -38.33 14.92
CA ALA A 346 17.21 -37.91 13.89
C ALA A 346 15.82 -37.48 14.42
N SER A 347 15.70 -36.96 15.65
CA SER A 347 14.41 -36.53 16.23
C SER A 347 14.49 -35.43 17.30
N SER A 348 15.40 -34.45 17.13
CA SER A 348 15.49 -33.32 18.09
C SER A 348 14.32 -32.33 17.98
N THR A 349 13.78 -32.09 16.77
CA THR A 349 12.74 -31.08 16.52
C THR A 349 11.31 -31.58 16.75
N SER A 350 11.03 -32.87 16.53
CA SER A 350 9.72 -33.48 16.79
C SER A 350 9.41 -33.50 18.30
N VAL A 351 10.37 -33.96 19.10
CA VAL A 351 10.23 -34.07 20.56
C VAL A 351 10.07 -32.68 21.21
N SER A 352 10.79 -31.65 20.74
CA SER A 352 10.66 -30.28 21.26
C SER A 352 9.33 -29.60 20.94
N LEU A 353 8.62 -30.05 19.91
CA LEU A 353 7.31 -29.50 19.55
C LEU A 353 6.22 -30.14 20.40
N MET A 354 6.28 -31.46 20.61
CA MET A 354 5.37 -32.16 21.52
C MET A 354 5.54 -31.76 23.00
N SER A 355 6.74 -31.36 23.43
CA SER A 355 6.95 -30.88 24.81
C SER A 355 6.30 -29.52 25.13
N ASN A 356 5.87 -28.77 24.12
CA ASN A 356 5.21 -27.47 24.28
C ASN A 356 3.67 -27.57 24.24
N MET A 357 3.12 -28.78 24.12
CA MET A 357 1.69 -29.00 23.93
C MET A 357 0.96 -29.37 25.23
N ALA A 358 -0.29 -28.92 25.36
CA ALA A 358 -1.14 -29.21 26.51
C ALA A 358 -1.53 -30.71 26.61
N PRO A 359 -1.80 -31.24 27.81
CA PRO A 359 -2.15 -32.65 28.01
C PRO A 359 -3.47 -33.10 27.34
N SER A 360 -4.29 -32.19 26.80
CA SER A 360 -5.51 -32.55 26.06
C SER A 360 -5.25 -33.33 24.76
N ILE A 361 -4.02 -33.30 24.21
CA ILE A 361 -3.67 -34.05 23.00
C ILE A 361 -3.74 -35.57 23.19
N LEU A 362 -3.73 -36.09 24.42
CA LEU A 362 -3.90 -37.54 24.69
C LEU A 362 -5.23 -38.12 24.12
N SER A 363 -6.21 -37.28 23.78
CA SER A 363 -7.48 -37.72 23.18
C SER A 363 -7.45 -37.88 21.65
N VAL A 364 -6.40 -37.43 20.96
CA VAL A 364 -6.40 -37.31 19.48
C VAL A 364 -5.54 -38.39 18.82
N ARG A 365 -6.12 -39.19 17.92
CA ARG A 365 -5.42 -40.30 17.24
C ARG A 365 -4.23 -39.77 16.44
N THR A 366 -3.03 -40.24 16.76
CA THR A 366 -1.83 -39.94 15.97
C THR A 366 -1.65 -41.02 14.91
N PHE A 367 -1.52 -40.61 13.64
CA PHE A 367 -1.25 -41.43 12.48
C PHE A 367 0.21 -41.29 12.05
N SER A 368 0.80 -42.37 11.53
CA SER A 368 2.11 -42.34 10.86
C SER A 368 2.01 -41.73 9.46
N LEU A 369 3.12 -41.20 8.95
CA LEU A 369 3.15 -40.70 7.58
C LEU A 369 2.91 -41.82 6.55
N SER A 370 3.27 -43.06 6.88
CA SER A 370 2.98 -44.25 6.07
C SER A 370 1.49 -44.52 5.90
N GLU A 371 0.68 -44.39 6.96
CA GLU A 371 -0.78 -44.56 6.87
C GLU A 371 -1.39 -43.43 6.04
N ILE A 372 -0.96 -42.18 6.24
CA ILE A 372 -1.46 -41.03 5.49
C ILE A 372 -1.03 -41.09 4.00
N GLU A 373 0.19 -41.50 3.69
CA GLU A 373 0.62 -41.74 2.30
C GLU A 373 -0.13 -42.90 1.65
N LYS A 374 -0.47 -43.96 2.40
CA LYS A 374 -1.31 -45.05 1.89
C LYS A 374 -2.73 -44.57 1.60
N ALA A 375 -3.36 -43.86 2.55
CA ALA A 375 -4.72 -43.36 2.45
C ALA A 375 -4.92 -42.34 1.30
N THR A 376 -3.92 -41.50 1.03
CA THR A 376 -3.98 -40.42 0.02
C THR A 376 -3.36 -40.77 -1.34
N GLU A 377 -3.02 -42.04 -1.59
CA GLU A 377 -2.25 -42.49 -2.77
C GLU A 377 -0.95 -41.68 -2.97
N LYS A 378 -0.22 -41.44 -1.88
CA LYS A 378 1.00 -40.62 -1.78
C LYS A 378 0.75 -39.15 -2.15
N PHE A 379 -0.29 -38.56 -1.57
CA PHE A 379 -0.75 -37.20 -1.85
C PHE A 379 -1.03 -36.98 -3.35
N SER A 380 -1.72 -37.96 -3.96
CA SER A 380 -2.09 -37.96 -5.37
C SER A 380 -2.89 -36.72 -5.74
N SER A 381 -2.51 -36.02 -6.82
CA SER A 381 -3.23 -34.83 -7.28
C SER A 381 -4.67 -35.12 -7.72
N LYS A 382 -5.01 -36.39 -8.00
CA LYS A 382 -6.38 -36.85 -8.28
C LYS A 382 -7.29 -36.85 -7.03
N ARG A 383 -6.71 -36.75 -5.84
CA ARG A 383 -7.42 -36.77 -4.54
C ARG A 383 -7.51 -35.40 -3.89
N ILE A 384 -7.03 -34.33 -4.53
CA ILE A 384 -7.15 -32.97 -3.98
C ILE A 384 -8.63 -32.57 -3.95
N LEU A 385 -9.11 -32.21 -2.76
CA LEU A 385 -10.42 -31.64 -2.50
C LEU A 385 -10.38 -30.10 -2.54
N GLY A 386 -9.24 -29.51 -2.14
CA GLY A 386 -9.02 -28.07 -2.17
C GLY A 386 -7.57 -27.69 -1.92
N GLU A 387 -7.20 -26.47 -2.33
CA GLU A 387 -5.89 -25.86 -2.12
C GLU A 387 -6.10 -24.38 -1.73
N GLY A 388 -5.40 -23.92 -0.70
CA GLY A 388 -5.57 -22.57 -0.16
C GLY A 388 -4.39 -22.12 0.70
N GLY A 389 -4.53 -20.97 1.36
CA GLY A 389 -3.45 -20.32 2.11
C GLY A 389 -2.83 -21.16 3.24
N PHE A 390 -3.57 -22.16 3.75
CA PHE A 390 -3.15 -23.06 4.82
C PHE A 390 -2.63 -24.43 4.31
N GLY A 391 -2.66 -24.70 3.00
CA GLY A 391 -2.13 -25.94 2.42
C GLY A 391 -3.09 -26.62 1.44
N ARG A 392 -2.98 -27.96 1.34
CA ARG A 392 -3.78 -28.80 0.44
C ARG A 392 -4.59 -29.83 1.22
N VAL A 393 -5.86 -29.98 0.89
CA VAL A 393 -6.75 -31.00 1.46
C VAL A 393 -6.91 -32.15 0.48
N TYR A 394 -6.73 -33.38 0.95
CA TYR A 394 -6.82 -34.61 0.15
C TYR A 394 -7.91 -35.55 0.69
N SER A 395 -8.67 -36.18 -0.20
CA SER A 395 -9.56 -37.30 0.13
C SER A 395 -8.73 -38.55 0.43
N GLY A 396 -8.73 -38.98 1.68
CA GLY A 396 -8.08 -40.20 2.16
C GLY A 396 -9.08 -41.31 2.46
N LEU A 397 -8.67 -42.57 2.24
CA LEU A 397 -9.36 -43.76 2.75
C LEU A 397 -8.48 -44.43 3.81
N MET A 398 -8.93 -44.44 5.06
CA MET A 398 -8.17 -45.00 6.20
C MET A 398 -8.20 -46.54 6.19
N GLU A 399 -7.30 -47.17 6.95
CA GLU A 399 -7.18 -48.63 6.97
C GLU A 399 -8.42 -49.35 7.56
N ASP A 400 -9.18 -48.64 8.40
CA ASP A 400 -10.47 -49.05 8.95
C ASP A 400 -11.66 -48.82 7.99
N GLY A 401 -11.39 -48.31 6.77
CA GLY A 401 -12.40 -48.03 5.75
C GLY A 401 -13.04 -46.64 5.85
N THR A 402 -12.70 -45.85 6.88
CA THR A 402 -13.25 -44.50 7.06
C THR A 402 -12.76 -43.54 5.97
N GLN A 403 -13.67 -42.78 5.36
CA GLN A 403 -13.31 -41.68 4.47
C GLN A 403 -12.97 -40.43 5.29
N ALA A 404 -11.88 -39.76 4.94
CA ALA A 404 -11.35 -38.63 5.72
C ALA A 404 -10.81 -37.52 4.82
N ALA A 405 -10.86 -36.28 5.31
CA ALA A 405 -10.19 -35.14 4.70
C ALA A 405 -8.80 -34.95 5.37
N VAL A 406 -7.73 -35.00 4.58
CA VAL A 406 -6.34 -34.86 5.06
C VAL A 406 -5.78 -33.52 4.60
N LYS A 407 -5.71 -32.54 5.52
CA LYS A 407 -5.09 -31.22 5.29
C LYS A 407 -3.58 -31.32 5.53
N LEU A 408 -2.80 -31.35 4.47
CA LEU A 408 -1.34 -31.27 4.49
C LEU A 408 -0.93 -29.80 4.50
N LEU A 409 -0.28 -29.36 5.58
CA LEU A 409 0.26 -27.99 5.68
C LEU A 409 1.56 -27.91 4.88
N THR A 410 1.63 -27.01 3.91
CA THR A 410 2.72 -26.95 2.90
C THR A 410 3.76 -25.85 3.16
N ARG A 411 3.66 -25.11 4.26
CA ARG A 411 4.55 -23.98 4.59
C ARG A 411 5.71 -24.40 5.49
N ASP A 412 6.94 -24.34 4.97
CA ASP A 412 8.20 -24.45 5.72
C ASP A 412 8.48 -23.23 6.66
N ASN A 413 7.50 -22.35 6.88
CA ASN A 413 7.61 -21.11 7.67
C ASN A 413 7.07 -21.30 9.10
N GLN A 414 7.63 -20.56 10.07
CA GLN A 414 7.26 -20.63 11.50
C GLN A 414 5.77 -20.40 11.81
N ASN A 415 5.00 -19.81 10.89
CA ASN A 415 3.55 -19.69 11.03
C ASN A 415 2.82 -21.03 10.93
N GLY A 416 3.29 -21.95 10.07
CA GLY A 416 2.59 -23.22 9.80
C GLY A 416 2.53 -24.14 11.03
N ASP A 417 3.60 -24.22 11.81
CA ASP A 417 3.59 -24.93 13.10
C ASP A 417 2.67 -24.25 14.13
N ARG A 418 2.46 -22.92 14.08
CA ARG A 418 1.51 -22.21 14.96
C ARG A 418 0.06 -22.43 14.56
N GLU A 419 -0.23 -22.33 13.26
CA GLU A 419 -1.54 -22.62 12.66
C GLU A 419 -1.94 -24.08 13.00
N PHE A 420 -0.99 -25.02 12.90
CA PHE A 420 -1.14 -26.41 13.35
C PHE A 420 -1.43 -26.54 14.85
N ILE A 421 -0.61 -25.95 15.72
CA ILE A 421 -0.78 -26.06 17.18
C ILE A 421 -2.14 -25.52 17.60
N ALA A 422 -2.55 -24.34 17.10
CA ALA A 422 -3.84 -23.74 17.42
C ALA A 422 -5.01 -24.62 16.97
N GLU A 423 -4.97 -25.15 15.75
CA GLU A 423 -6.06 -25.97 15.21
C GLU A 423 -6.20 -27.33 15.92
N VAL A 424 -5.08 -27.98 16.25
CA VAL A 424 -5.09 -29.20 17.10
C VAL A 424 -5.61 -28.87 18.50
N GLU A 425 -5.17 -27.75 19.08
CA GLU A 425 -5.55 -27.38 20.43
C GLU A 425 -7.07 -27.12 20.53
N MET A 426 -7.62 -26.28 19.65
CA MET A 426 -9.05 -25.97 19.61
C MET A 426 -9.89 -27.22 19.33
N LEU A 427 -9.59 -27.96 18.26
CA LEU A 427 -10.39 -29.13 17.86
C LEU A 427 -10.17 -30.38 18.74
N SER A 428 -9.18 -30.37 19.64
CA SER A 428 -9.08 -31.38 20.71
C SER A 428 -10.15 -31.22 21.80
N ARG A 429 -10.75 -30.02 21.91
CA ARG A 429 -11.72 -29.66 22.97
C ARG A 429 -13.15 -29.46 22.42
N LEU A 430 -13.28 -28.81 21.27
CA LEU A 430 -14.56 -28.40 20.68
C LEU A 430 -15.32 -29.56 20.02
N HIS A 431 -16.57 -29.80 20.44
CA HIS A 431 -17.42 -30.90 19.98
C HIS A 431 -18.88 -30.43 19.83
N HIS A 432 -19.36 -30.27 18.59
CA HIS A 432 -20.72 -29.81 18.28
C HIS A 432 -21.14 -30.28 16.87
N ARG A 433 -22.45 -30.52 16.62
CA ARG A 433 -22.96 -31.06 15.33
C ARG A 433 -22.49 -30.22 14.14
N ASN A 434 -22.63 -28.89 14.26
CA ASN A 434 -22.29 -27.94 13.20
C ASN A 434 -20.81 -27.51 13.18
N LEU A 435 -19.89 -28.30 13.75
CA LEU A 435 -18.44 -28.14 13.57
C LEU A 435 -17.86 -29.37 12.87
N VAL A 436 -16.76 -29.19 12.12
CA VAL A 436 -16.00 -30.32 11.55
C VAL A 436 -15.14 -30.99 12.62
N LYS A 437 -15.32 -32.29 12.79
CA LYS A 437 -14.59 -33.11 13.75
C LYS A 437 -13.16 -33.43 13.29
N LEU A 438 -12.18 -33.14 14.14
CA LEU A 438 -10.81 -33.65 14.00
C LEU A 438 -10.80 -35.14 14.41
N VAL A 439 -10.38 -36.01 13.48
CA VAL A 439 -10.23 -37.46 13.66
C VAL A 439 -8.81 -37.80 14.13
N GLY A 440 -7.80 -37.04 13.71
CA GLY A 440 -6.43 -37.27 14.14
C GLY A 440 -5.39 -36.33 13.53
N ILE A 441 -4.11 -36.61 13.84
CA ILE A 441 -2.95 -35.79 13.46
C ILE A 441 -1.79 -36.65 12.97
N CYS A 442 -0.91 -36.08 12.14
CA CYS A 442 0.37 -36.69 11.77
C CYS A 442 1.49 -35.65 11.93
N ILE A 443 2.50 -35.99 12.74
CA ILE A 443 3.68 -35.15 13.02
C ILE A 443 4.93 -35.98 12.74
N GLU A 444 5.43 -35.96 11.50
CA GLU A 444 6.61 -36.75 11.12
C GLU A 444 7.61 -35.92 10.31
N GLY A 445 8.83 -35.78 10.86
CA GLY A 445 9.84 -34.87 10.33
C GLY A 445 9.33 -33.43 10.21
N ARG A 446 9.30 -32.90 8.98
CA ARG A 446 8.71 -31.58 8.67
C ARG A 446 7.24 -31.62 8.28
N ARG A 447 6.65 -32.80 8.03
CA ARG A 447 5.24 -32.85 7.62
C ARG A 447 4.33 -32.68 8.83
N ARG A 448 3.26 -31.93 8.61
CA ARG A 448 2.13 -31.74 9.51
C ARG A 448 0.86 -32.03 8.71
N CYS A 449 0.09 -33.02 9.15
CA CYS A 449 -1.21 -33.30 8.57
C CYS A 449 -2.27 -33.26 9.66
N LEU A 450 -3.41 -32.65 9.34
CA LEU A 450 -4.63 -32.69 10.14
C LEU A 450 -5.62 -33.60 9.40
N VAL A 451 -6.26 -34.50 10.14
CA VAL A 451 -7.17 -35.52 9.60
C VAL A 451 -8.56 -35.25 10.18
N TYR A 452 -9.52 -34.96 9.33
CA TYR A 452 -10.91 -34.66 9.70
C TYR A 452 -11.86 -35.70 9.10
N GLU A 453 -13.10 -35.70 9.57
CA GLU A 453 -14.21 -36.34 8.85
C GLU A 453 -14.33 -35.77 7.42
N LEU A 454 -14.67 -36.62 6.44
CA LEU A 454 -14.91 -36.15 5.07
C LEU A 454 -16.35 -35.65 4.95
N VAL A 455 -16.51 -34.33 4.87
CA VAL A 455 -17.80 -33.68 4.60
C VAL A 455 -18.05 -33.72 3.07
N PRO A 456 -19.08 -34.43 2.57
CA PRO A 456 -19.15 -34.88 1.18
C PRO A 456 -19.56 -33.81 0.17
N ASN A 457 -20.39 -32.84 0.57
CA ASN A 457 -21.15 -32.00 -0.36
C ASN A 457 -20.46 -30.66 -0.67
N GLY A 458 -19.18 -30.49 -0.32
CA GLY A 458 -18.40 -29.27 -0.61
C GLY A 458 -18.63 -28.14 0.41
N SER A 459 -18.60 -26.90 -0.05
CA SER A 459 -18.75 -25.69 0.79
C SER A 459 -19.85 -24.77 0.29
N VAL A 460 -20.36 -23.88 1.15
CA VAL A 460 -21.40 -22.90 0.76
C VAL A 460 -20.92 -22.03 -0.42
N GLU A 461 -19.64 -21.64 -0.44
CA GLU A 461 -19.03 -20.93 -1.56
C GLU A 461 -19.06 -21.74 -2.87
N SER A 462 -18.83 -23.06 -2.83
CA SER A 462 -18.79 -23.88 -4.04
C SER A 462 -20.18 -24.06 -4.68
N HIS A 463 -21.25 -24.03 -3.87
CA HIS A 463 -22.65 -24.01 -4.34
C HIS A 463 -23.14 -22.62 -4.76
N LEU A 464 -22.80 -21.55 -4.05
CA LEU A 464 -23.22 -20.19 -4.41
C LEU A 464 -22.46 -19.61 -5.61
N HIS A 465 -21.17 -19.95 -5.76
CA HIS A 465 -20.24 -19.27 -6.67
C HIS A 465 -19.30 -20.18 -7.47
N GLY A 466 -19.17 -21.45 -7.07
CA GLY A 466 -18.22 -22.40 -7.65
C GLY A 466 -18.84 -23.40 -8.62
N ILE A 467 -18.20 -24.57 -8.74
CA ILE A 467 -18.60 -25.65 -9.66
C ILE A 467 -19.91 -26.33 -9.25
N ASP A 468 -20.22 -26.42 -7.96
CA ASP A 468 -21.38 -27.17 -7.46
C ASP A 468 -22.70 -26.46 -7.76
N LYS A 469 -22.66 -25.15 -8.04
CA LYS A 469 -23.80 -24.39 -8.60
C LYS A 469 -24.41 -25.04 -9.86
N THR A 470 -23.62 -25.85 -10.59
CA THR A 470 -24.09 -26.59 -11.77
C THR A 470 -24.90 -27.85 -11.44
N LYS A 471 -24.88 -28.34 -10.20
CA LYS A 471 -25.75 -29.42 -9.69
C LYS A 471 -27.17 -28.90 -9.41
N GLY A 472 -27.27 -27.63 -9.01
CA GLY A 472 -28.50 -26.90 -8.71
C GLY A 472 -28.20 -25.68 -7.83
N PRO A 473 -29.02 -24.61 -7.87
CA PRO A 473 -28.94 -23.55 -6.87
C PRO A 473 -29.45 -24.07 -5.52
N LEU A 474 -28.89 -23.55 -4.41
CA LEU A 474 -29.49 -23.74 -3.08
C LEU A 474 -30.85 -23.04 -3.04
N ASP A 475 -31.90 -23.75 -2.63
CA ASP A 475 -33.23 -23.20 -2.40
C ASP A 475 -33.33 -22.47 -1.06
N TRP A 476 -34.53 -21.95 -0.72
CA TRP A 476 -34.71 -21.21 0.53
C TRP A 476 -34.52 -22.08 1.78
N ASP A 477 -35.04 -23.31 1.77
CA ASP A 477 -34.96 -24.24 2.90
C ASP A 477 -33.50 -24.58 3.21
N ALA A 478 -32.73 -25.00 2.19
CA ALA A 478 -31.31 -25.27 2.35
C ALA A 478 -30.54 -24.04 2.83
N ARG A 479 -30.82 -22.84 2.29
CA ARG A 479 -30.16 -21.60 2.75
C ARG A 479 -30.50 -21.25 4.20
N MET A 480 -31.73 -21.51 4.67
CA MET A 480 -32.13 -21.27 6.07
C MET A 480 -31.54 -22.32 7.02
N LYS A 481 -31.54 -23.61 6.65
CA LYS A 481 -30.86 -24.67 7.39
C LYS A 481 -29.36 -24.39 7.54
N ILE A 482 -28.72 -23.91 6.46
CA ILE A 482 -27.32 -23.48 6.46
C ILE A 482 -27.12 -22.26 7.38
N ALA A 483 -27.95 -21.22 7.27
CA ALA A 483 -27.86 -20.02 8.10
C ALA A 483 -28.00 -20.35 9.60
N LEU A 484 -29.02 -21.12 9.99
CA LEU A 484 -29.31 -21.50 11.37
C LEU A 484 -28.23 -22.43 11.94
N GLY A 485 -27.84 -23.47 11.20
CA GLY A 485 -26.81 -24.42 11.67
C GLY A 485 -25.43 -23.77 11.80
N ALA A 486 -25.05 -22.88 10.87
CA ALA A 486 -23.81 -22.13 10.99
C ALA A 486 -23.84 -21.12 12.15
N ALA A 487 -25.01 -20.52 12.44
CA ALA A 487 -25.21 -19.68 13.62
C ALA A 487 -25.07 -20.48 14.93
N ARG A 488 -25.69 -21.67 15.03
CA ARG A 488 -25.50 -22.60 16.16
C ARG A 488 -24.02 -22.95 16.35
N GLY A 489 -23.30 -23.20 15.25
CA GLY A 489 -21.86 -23.46 15.25
C GLY A 489 -21.03 -22.34 15.87
N LEU A 490 -21.30 -21.08 15.53
CA LEU A 490 -20.62 -19.92 16.13
C LEU A 490 -21.08 -19.63 17.58
N ALA A 491 -22.37 -19.77 17.89
CA ALA A 491 -22.90 -19.58 19.25
C ALA A 491 -22.18 -20.51 20.25
N TYR A 492 -22.03 -21.79 19.89
CA TYR A 492 -21.27 -22.75 20.68
C TYR A 492 -19.81 -22.29 20.95
N LEU A 493 -19.13 -21.70 19.96
CA LEU A 493 -17.77 -21.16 20.16
C LEU A 493 -17.77 -19.91 21.07
N HIS A 494 -18.77 -19.04 20.95
CA HIS A 494 -18.81 -17.73 21.61
C HIS A 494 -19.35 -17.76 23.04
N GLU A 495 -20.23 -18.71 23.34
CA GLU A 495 -21.10 -18.69 24.51
C GLU A 495 -20.99 -20.00 25.33
N ASP A 496 -20.99 -21.18 24.70
CA ASP A 496 -20.93 -22.48 25.41
C ASP A 496 -19.50 -23.00 25.67
N SER A 497 -18.54 -22.69 24.79
CA SER A 497 -17.17 -23.21 24.90
C SER A 497 -16.36 -22.49 25.99
N ASN A 498 -15.54 -23.26 26.72
CA ASN A 498 -14.71 -22.76 27.82
C ASN A 498 -13.24 -23.18 27.67
N PRO A 499 -12.30 -22.23 27.52
CA PRO A 499 -12.54 -20.80 27.31
C PRO A 499 -13.21 -20.53 25.95
N ARG A 500 -13.89 -19.39 25.84
CA ARG A 500 -14.60 -18.98 24.61
C ARG A 500 -13.64 -18.86 23.44
N VAL A 501 -14.07 -19.23 22.23
CA VAL A 501 -13.23 -19.24 21.02
C VAL A 501 -13.75 -18.26 19.99
N ILE A 502 -12.85 -17.46 19.40
CA ILE A 502 -13.14 -16.60 18.25
C ILE A 502 -12.57 -17.29 16.99
N HIS A 503 -13.41 -17.52 15.98
CA HIS A 503 -13.07 -18.23 14.75
C HIS A 503 -12.17 -17.40 13.82
N ARG A 504 -12.43 -16.08 13.73
CA ARG A 504 -11.58 -15.05 13.08
C ARG A 504 -11.41 -15.13 11.56
N ASP A 505 -11.67 -16.27 10.94
CA ASP A 505 -11.76 -16.45 9.48
C ASP A 505 -13.05 -17.22 9.09
N PHE A 506 -14.19 -16.79 9.65
CA PHE A 506 -15.51 -17.31 9.28
C PHE A 506 -15.93 -16.76 7.91
N LYS A 507 -16.32 -17.64 6.98
CA LYS A 507 -16.65 -17.32 5.57
C LYS A 507 -17.36 -18.49 4.87
N ALA A 508 -17.99 -18.25 3.72
CA ALA A 508 -18.72 -19.27 2.98
C ALA A 508 -17.86 -20.46 2.50
N SER A 509 -16.56 -20.26 2.24
CA SER A 509 -15.62 -21.35 1.91
C SER A 509 -15.31 -22.27 3.09
N ASN A 510 -15.46 -21.76 4.33
CA ASN A 510 -15.15 -22.47 5.57
C ASN A 510 -16.39 -23.11 6.22
N VAL A 511 -17.58 -22.94 5.63
CA VAL A 511 -18.80 -23.70 5.99
C VAL A 511 -18.97 -24.83 4.99
N LEU A 512 -18.73 -26.07 5.43
CA LEU A 512 -18.89 -27.29 4.65
C LEU A 512 -20.30 -27.88 4.81
N LEU A 513 -20.73 -28.71 3.87
CA LEU A 513 -22.10 -29.22 3.77
C LEU A 513 -22.18 -30.75 3.75
N GLU A 514 -23.03 -31.33 4.59
CA GLU A 514 -23.38 -32.75 4.55
C GLU A 514 -24.35 -33.07 3.38
N ASP A 515 -24.63 -34.36 3.15
CA ASP A 515 -25.52 -34.80 2.05
C ASP A 515 -26.96 -34.27 2.20
N ASP A 516 -27.38 -33.93 3.42
CA ASP A 516 -28.67 -33.33 3.77
C ASP A 516 -28.63 -31.79 3.90
N PHE A 517 -27.54 -31.16 3.46
CA PHE A 517 -27.22 -29.74 3.64
C PHE A 517 -27.06 -29.25 5.10
N THR A 518 -26.88 -30.15 6.09
CA THR A 518 -26.43 -29.75 7.43
C THR A 518 -25.05 -29.06 7.34
N PRO A 519 -24.90 -27.82 7.87
CA PRO A 519 -23.65 -27.08 7.78
C PRO A 519 -22.66 -27.47 8.89
N LYS A 520 -21.37 -27.50 8.56
CA LYS A 520 -20.24 -27.70 9.50
C LYS A 520 -19.17 -26.64 9.30
N VAL A 521 -18.87 -25.86 10.34
CA VAL A 521 -17.82 -24.83 10.34
C VAL A 521 -16.43 -25.47 10.47
N SER A 522 -15.45 -24.96 9.73
CA SER A 522 -14.13 -25.56 9.53
C SER A 522 -12.99 -24.52 9.44
N ASP A 523 -11.74 -24.99 9.42
CA ASP A 523 -10.50 -24.20 9.29
C ASP A 523 -10.20 -23.29 10.50
N PHE A 524 -9.88 -23.92 11.63
CA PHE A 524 -9.58 -23.26 12.90
C PHE A 524 -8.14 -22.75 13.02
N GLY A 525 -7.35 -22.77 11.93
CA GLY A 525 -5.92 -22.40 11.94
C GLY A 525 -5.60 -20.95 12.33
N LEU A 526 -6.60 -20.05 12.31
CA LEU A 526 -6.49 -18.67 12.79
C LEU A 526 -7.23 -18.40 14.12
N ALA A 527 -7.98 -19.37 14.63
CA ALA A 527 -8.84 -19.22 15.80
C ALA A 527 -8.04 -18.88 17.07
N ARG A 528 -8.72 -18.26 18.05
CA ARG A 528 -8.08 -17.81 19.29
C ARG A 528 -9.04 -17.83 20.47
N GLU A 529 -8.54 -18.28 21.63
CA GLU A 529 -9.25 -18.15 22.90
C GLU A 529 -9.41 -16.68 23.31
N ALA A 530 -10.60 -16.33 23.79
CA ALA A 530 -10.91 -15.05 24.41
C ALA A 530 -10.73 -15.13 25.93
N THR A 531 -9.71 -14.44 26.43
CA THR A 531 -9.39 -14.42 27.87
C THR A 531 -10.45 -13.66 28.66
N GLU A 532 -11.01 -14.30 29.68
CA GLU A 532 -12.01 -13.70 30.56
C GLU A 532 -11.53 -12.37 31.17
N GLY A 533 -12.43 -11.39 31.21
CA GLY A 533 -12.14 -10.04 31.72
C GLY A 533 -11.53 -9.07 30.70
N SER A 534 -11.04 -9.52 29.55
CA SER A 534 -10.64 -8.64 28.44
C SER A 534 -11.85 -8.27 27.57
N GLN A 535 -12.13 -6.97 27.38
CA GLN A 535 -13.19 -6.53 26.47
C GLN A 535 -12.86 -6.78 24.99
N HIS A 536 -11.58 -6.91 24.65
CA HIS A 536 -11.08 -7.17 23.30
C HIS A 536 -9.71 -7.83 23.36
N ILE A 537 -9.33 -8.55 22.29
CA ILE A 537 -8.01 -9.16 22.16
C ILE A 537 -7.17 -8.38 21.14
N SER A 538 -6.17 -7.63 21.58
CA SER A 538 -5.23 -6.99 20.65
C SER A 538 -4.42 -8.05 19.88
N THR A 539 -4.42 -7.97 18.55
CA THR A 539 -3.75 -8.94 17.67
C THR A 539 -3.38 -8.34 16.32
N ARG A 540 -2.50 -9.02 15.57
CA ARG A 540 -2.29 -8.71 14.14
C ARG A 540 -3.56 -9.05 13.37
N VAL A 541 -4.03 -8.14 12.53
CA VAL A 541 -5.15 -8.38 11.63
C VAL A 541 -4.83 -9.55 10.69
N MET A 542 -5.70 -10.55 10.72
CA MET A 542 -5.70 -11.80 9.96
C MET A 542 -7.17 -12.22 9.76
N GLY A 543 -7.47 -12.80 8.60
CA GLY A 543 -8.82 -13.12 8.14
C GLY A 543 -8.99 -12.76 6.66
N THR A 544 -10.03 -13.28 6.01
CA THR A 544 -10.26 -13.13 4.57
C THR A 544 -10.89 -11.76 4.23
N PHE A 545 -10.31 -11.04 3.26
CA PHE A 545 -10.80 -9.73 2.84
C PHE A 545 -12.27 -9.80 2.34
N GLY A 546 -13.08 -8.81 2.69
CA GLY A 546 -14.54 -8.84 2.54
C GLY A 546 -15.27 -9.24 3.82
N TYR A 547 -14.76 -10.22 4.57
CA TYR A 547 -15.34 -10.72 5.83
C TYR A 547 -14.85 -9.99 7.08
N VAL A 548 -13.60 -9.48 7.07
CA VAL A 548 -12.99 -8.85 8.25
C VAL A 548 -13.79 -7.62 8.71
N ALA A 549 -14.25 -7.66 9.96
CA ALA A 549 -15.01 -6.58 10.60
C ALA A 549 -14.25 -5.24 10.66
N PRO A 550 -14.93 -4.09 10.47
CA PRO A 550 -14.27 -2.79 10.29
C PRO A 550 -13.46 -2.34 11.52
N GLU A 551 -13.99 -2.54 12.73
CA GLU A 551 -13.28 -2.21 13.98
C GLU A 551 -11.99 -3.00 14.13
N TYR A 552 -12.02 -4.29 13.77
CA TYR A 552 -10.88 -5.20 13.87
C TYR A 552 -9.84 -4.87 12.79
N ALA A 553 -10.27 -4.54 11.56
CA ALA A 553 -9.40 -4.05 10.50
C ALA A 553 -8.70 -2.73 10.86
N MET A 554 -9.42 -1.78 11.49
CA MET A 554 -8.91 -0.45 11.84
C MET A 554 -8.02 -0.43 13.09
N THR A 555 -8.35 -1.24 14.11
CA THR A 555 -7.70 -1.14 15.44
C THR A 555 -6.81 -2.33 15.81
N GLY A 556 -6.97 -3.48 15.14
CA GLY A 556 -6.38 -4.75 15.57
C GLY A 556 -7.01 -5.34 16.85
N HIS A 557 -8.12 -4.79 17.33
CA HIS A 557 -8.88 -5.34 18.45
C HIS A 557 -9.85 -6.40 17.93
N LEU A 558 -9.51 -7.68 18.15
CA LEU A 558 -10.38 -8.80 17.82
C LEU A 558 -11.45 -8.98 18.90
N LEU A 559 -12.70 -9.13 18.48
CA LEU A 559 -13.87 -9.25 19.34
C LEU A 559 -14.68 -10.49 18.95
N VAL A 560 -15.44 -11.03 19.90
CA VAL A 560 -16.50 -12.03 19.61
C VAL A 560 -17.49 -11.46 18.57
N LYS A 561 -17.83 -10.16 18.70
CA LYS A 561 -18.66 -9.41 17.74
C LYS A 561 -17.99 -9.14 16.38
N SER A 562 -16.71 -9.49 16.18
CA SER A 562 -16.08 -9.47 14.85
C SER A 562 -16.46 -10.70 14.02
N ASP A 563 -16.62 -11.88 14.64
CA ASP A 563 -17.17 -13.07 13.96
C ASP A 563 -18.65 -12.87 13.59
N VAL A 564 -19.42 -12.17 14.43
CA VAL A 564 -20.82 -11.82 14.12
C VAL A 564 -20.94 -11.00 12.83
N TYR A 565 -19.99 -10.08 12.60
CA TYR A 565 -19.93 -9.33 11.34
C TYR A 565 -19.63 -10.26 10.16
N SER A 566 -18.62 -11.15 10.29
CA SER A 566 -18.29 -12.15 9.27
C SER A 566 -19.47 -13.07 8.96
N TYR A 567 -20.25 -13.45 9.96
CA TYR A 567 -21.51 -14.20 9.80
C TYR A 567 -22.56 -13.37 9.05
N GLY A 568 -22.71 -12.09 9.37
CA GLY A 568 -23.57 -11.17 8.63
C GLY A 568 -23.22 -11.08 7.14
N VAL A 569 -21.93 -11.12 6.79
CA VAL A 569 -21.48 -11.19 5.39
C VAL A 569 -21.94 -12.49 4.72
N VAL A 570 -21.75 -13.64 5.36
CA VAL A 570 -22.24 -14.94 4.84
C VAL A 570 -23.77 -14.96 4.69
N LEU A 571 -24.51 -14.31 5.60
CA LEU A 571 -25.96 -14.19 5.48
C LEU A 571 -26.38 -13.31 4.29
N LEU A 572 -25.61 -12.28 3.95
CA LEU A 572 -25.80 -11.49 2.73
C LEU A 572 -25.41 -12.25 1.45
N GLU A 573 -24.40 -13.11 1.48
CA GLU A 573 -24.09 -14.03 0.36
C GLU A 573 -25.26 -14.99 0.11
N LEU A 574 -25.82 -15.58 1.18
CA LEU A 574 -26.99 -16.47 1.10
C LEU A 574 -28.23 -15.73 0.57
N LEU A 575 -28.50 -14.51 1.03
CA LEU A 575 -29.66 -13.72 0.55
C LEU A 575 -29.53 -13.28 -0.92
N SER A 576 -28.33 -12.86 -1.36
CA SER A 576 -28.14 -12.19 -2.66
C SER A 576 -27.53 -13.06 -3.78
N GLY A 577 -26.90 -14.18 -3.44
CA GLY A 577 -26.13 -14.99 -4.38
C GLY A 577 -24.87 -14.30 -4.93
N ARG A 578 -24.51 -13.11 -4.42
CA ARG A 578 -23.32 -12.33 -4.79
C ARG A 578 -22.14 -12.64 -3.87
N LYS A 579 -20.93 -12.47 -4.41
CA LYS A 579 -19.66 -12.61 -3.68
C LYS A 579 -19.44 -11.44 -2.70
N PRO A 580 -18.70 -11.63 -1.59
CA PRO A 580 -18.34 -10.58 -0.64
C PRO A 580 -17.53 -9.44 -1.28
N VAL A 581 -16.68 -9.81 -2.24
CA VAL A 581 -15.84 -8.91 -3.03
C VAL A 581 -15.87 -9.35 -4.49
N ASP A 582 -16.25 -8.45 -5.39
CA ASP A 582 -16.30 -8.68 -6.83
C ASP A 582 -15.86 -7.43 -7.60
N MET A 583 -14.60 -7.43 -8.05
CA MET A 583 -13.99 -6.33 -8.80
C MET A 583 -14.52 -6.20 -10.25
N SER A 584 -15.50 -7.01 -10.66
CA SER A 584 -16.23 -6.83 -11.93
C SER A 584 -17.48 -5.96 -11.80
N GLN A 585 -17.88 -5.60 -10.57
CA GLN A 585 -19.00 -4.70 -10.31
C GLN A 585 -18.62 -3.22 -10.55
N PRO A 586 -19.60 -2.32 -10.75
CA PRO A 586 -19.34 -0.88 -10.84
C PRO A 586 -18.71 -0.30 -9.58
N GLN A 587 -17.99 0.81 -9.72
CA GLN A 587 -17.31 1.49 -8.62
C GLN A 587 -18.27 1.84 -7.47
N GLY A 588 -17.93 1.44 -6.24
CA GLY A 588 -18.77 1.55 -5.06
C GLY A 588 -19.68 0.33 -4.79
N GLN A 589 -19.71 -0.65 -5.70
CA GLN A 589 -20.48 -1.91 -5.56
C GLN A 589 -19.58 -3.16 -5.48
N GLU A 590 -18.27 -3.00 -5.45
CA GLU A 590 -17.30 -4.10 -5.42
C GLU A 590 -17.27 -4.84 -4.08
N ASN A 591 -17.81 -4.22 -3.01
CA ASN A 591 -17.97 -4.84 -1.69
C ASN A 591 -19.46 -5.05 -1.37
N LEU A 592 -19.80 -6.30 -1.02
CA LEU A 592 -21.16 -6.74 -0.75
C LEU A 592 -21.85 -5.95 0.36
N VAL A 593 -21.15 -5.62 1.46
CA VAL A 593 -21.74 -4.88 2.59
C VAL A 593 -22.00 -3.42 2.22
N THR A 594 -21.06 -2.77 1.52
CA THR A 594 -21.23 -1.40 1.02
C THR A 594 -22.42 -1.29 0.06
N TRP A 595 -22.58 -2.26 -0.85
CA TRP A 595 -23.70 -2.33 -1.79
C TRP A 595 -25.03 -2.68 -1.11
N ALA A 596 -25.04 -3.64 -0.18
CA ALA A 596 -26.27 -4.14 0.44
C ALA A 596 -26.88 -3.15 1.45
N ARG A 597 -26.07 -2.45 2.25
CA ARG A 597 -26.57 -1.58 3.33
C ARG A 597 -27.59 -0.51 2.92
N PRO A 598 -27.48 0.21 1.77
CA PRO A 598 -28.55 1.11 1.32
C PRO A 598 -29.81 0.37 0.83
N LEU A 599 -29.68 -0.85 0.31
CA LEU A 599 -30.79 -1.66 -0.21
C LEU A 599 -31.61 -2.33 0.91
N LEU A 600 -30.98 -2.66 2.04
CA LEU A 600 -31.63 -3.22 3.24
C LEU A 600 -32.59 -2.24 3.95
N ALA A 601 -32.66 -0.97 3.50
CA ALA A 601 -33.42 0.09 4.18
C ALA A 601 -34.88 0.23 3.72
N ASN A 602 -35.24 -0.32 2.56
CA ASN A 602 -36.59 -0.23 1.99
C ASN A 602 -36.97 -1.49 1.21
N ARG A 603 -38.28 -1.68 1.01
CA ARG A 603 -38.84 -2.85 0.31
C ARG A 603 -38.28 -3.00 -1.10
N GLU A 604 -38.26 -1.91 -1.88
CA GLU A 604 -37.83 -1.91 -3.27
C GLU A 604 -36.32 -2.17 -3.41
N GLY A 605 -35.54 -1.80 -2.39
CA GLY A 605 -34.12 -2.14 -2.31
C GLY A 605 -33.91 -3.61 -1.99
N LEU A 606 -34.67 -4.18 -1.04
CA LEU A 606 -34.61 -5.60 -0.72
C LEU A 606 -35.03 -6.48 -1.90
N GLU A 607 -36.07 -6.10 -2.65
CA GLU A 607 -36.49 -6.78 -3.90
C GLU A 607 -35.40 -6.74 -5.00
N GLN A 608 -34.44 -5.80 -4.94
CA GLN A 608 -33.25 -5.76 -5.81
C GLN A 608 -32.02 -6.47 -5.23
N LEU A 609 -31.98 -6.71 -3.92
CA LEU A 609 -30.87 -7.36 -3.22
C LEU A 609 -30.93 -8.88 -3.32
N VAL A 610 -32.14 -9.44 -3.27
CA VAL A 610 -32.41 -10.88 -3.19
C VAL A 610 -32.00 -11.60 -4.46
N ASP A 611 -31.42 -12.80 -4.30
CA ASP A 611 -31.06 -13.70 -5.39
C ASP A 611 -32.30 -14.03 -6.25
N PRO A 612 -32.31 -13.73 -7.57
CA PRO A 612 -33.44 -14.02 -8.45
C PRO A 612 -33.85 -15.50 -8.50
N THR A 613 -32.99 -16.43 -8.06
CA THR A 613 -33.32 -17.87 -7.95
C THR A 613 -34.20 -18.23 -6.75
N LEU A 614 -34.40 -17.31 -5.79
CA LEU A 614 -35.29 -17.48 -4.64
C LEU A 614 -36.71 -16.94 -4.87
N VAL A 615 -36.90 -16.13 -5.92
CA VAL A 615 -38.14 -15.38 -6.16
C VAL A 615 -39.31 -16.34 -6.46
N GLY A 616 -40.30 -16.35 -5.56
CA GLY A 616 -41.48 -17.23 -5.64
C GLY A 616 -41.40 -18.51 -4.81
N CYS A 617 -40.28 -18.79 -4.15
CA CYS A 617 -40.08 -19.99 -3.33
C CYS A 617 -40.26 -19.75 -1.81
N CYS A 618 -40.49 -18.51 -1.37
CA CYS A 618 -40.51 -18.11 0.04
C CYS A 618 -41.36 -16.85 0.25
N ASP A 619 -41.82 -16.60 1.49
CA ASP A 619 -42.52 -15.37 1.85
C ASP A 619 -41.53 -14.20 1.94
N PHE A 620 -41.91 -13.05 1.39
CA PHE A 620 -41.16 -11.82 1.47
C PHE A 620 -41.01 -11.30 2.91
N ASP A 621 -41.96 -11.61 3.80
CA ASP A 621 -41.86 -11.24 5.22
C ASP A 621 -40.72 -12.00 5.92
N ASP A 622 -40.49 -13.27 5.58
CA ASP A 622 -39.37 -14.06 6.09
C ASP A 622 -38.03 -13.59 5.51
N ILE A 623 -37.98 -13.29 4.21
CA ILE A 623 -36.81 -12.63 3.59
C ILE A 623 -36.48 -11.31 4.33
N ALA A 624 -37.50 -10.49 4.65
CA ALA A 624 -37.32 -9.23 5.35
C ALA A 624 -36.79 -9.41 6.79
N LYS A 625 -37.26 -10.42 7.53
CA LYS A 625 -36.72 -10.77 8.86
C LYS A 625 -35.25 -11.19 8.77
N VAL A 626 -34.88 -12.06 7.83
CA VAL A 626 -33.48 -12.50 7.64
C VAL A 626 -32.59 -11.34 7.19
N ALA A 627 -33.09 -10.46 6.32
CA ALA A 627 -32.40 -9.25 5.89
C ALA A 627 -32.17 -8.27 7.06
N ALA A 628 -33.12 -8.13 7.98
CA ALA A 628 -32.96 -7.34 9.20
C ALA A 628 -31.88 -7.93 10.12
N ILE A 629 -31.86 -9.26 10.31
CA ILE A 629 -30.80 -9.97 11.06
C ILE A 629 -29.43 -9.71 10.42
N ALA A 630 -29.31 -9.86 9.10
CA ALA A 630 -28.07 -9.59 8.37
C ALA A 630 -27.61 -8.13 8.54
N SER A 631 -28.52 -7.17 8.43
CA SER A 631 -28.28 -5.73 8.63
C SER A 631 -27.72 -5.41 10.02
N MET A 632 -28.28 -6.01 11.07
CA MET A 632 -27.78 -5.86 12.45
C MET A 632 -26.40 -6.52 12.64
N CYS A 633 -26.17 -7.70 12.05
CA CYS A 633 -24.87 -8.38 12.12
C CYS A 633 -23.75 -7.58 11.43
N VAL A 634 -23.99 -6.99 10.26
CA VAL A 634 -23.00 -6.15 9.54
C VAL A 634 -22.96 -4.68 10.00
N HIS A 635 -23.60 -4.34 11.13
CA HIS A 635 -23.64 -2.97 11.61
C HIS A 635 -22.22 -2.45 11.94
N PRO A 636 -21.82 -1.22 11.52
CA PRO A 636 -20.46 -0.73 11.75
C PRO A 636 -20.10 -0.63 13.22
N GLU A 637 -20.97 -0.02 14.02
CA GLU A 637 -20.81 0.08 15.47
C GLU A 637 -21.02 -1.29 16.12
N VAL A 638 -20.11 -1.68 17.02
CA VAL A 638 -20.02 -3.02 17.61
C VAL A 638 -21.16 -3.29 18.58
N THR A 639 -21.59 -2.26 19.31
CA THR A 639 -22.62 -2.37 20.36
C THR A 639 -24.01 -2.68 19.82
N HIS A 640 -24.26 -2.44 18.53
CA HIS A 640 -25.54 -2.72 17.88
C HIS A 640 -25.58 -4.11 17.22
N ARG A 641 -24.46 -4.84 17.13
CA ARG A 641 -24.46 -6.22 16.63
C ARG A 641 -25.01 -7.17 17.69
N PRO A 642 -25.86 -8.14 17.36
CA PRO A 642 -26.35 -9.15 18.30
C PRO A 642 -25.22 -10.09 18.79
N PHE A 643 -25.49 -10.91 19.79
CA PHE A 643 -24.74 -12.13 20.12
C PHE A 643 -25.22 -13.30 19.25
N MET A 644 -24.44 -14.38 19.15
CA MET A 644 -24.80 -15.46 18.23
C MET A 644 -25.96 -16.30 18.75
N GLY A 645 -26.14 -16.44 20.07
CA GLY A 645 -27.36 -17.00 20.65
C GLY A 645 -28.63 -16.19 20.31
N GLU A 646 -28.53 -14.85 20.27
CA GLU A 646 -29.63 -13.98 19.84
C GLU A 646 -29.96 -14.17 18.36
N VAL A 647 -28.94 -14.33 17.51
CA VAL A 647 -29.10 -14.65 16.06
C VAL A 647 -29.74 -16.03 15.86
N VAL A 648 -29.31 -17.05 16.60
CA VAL A 648 -29.92 -18.40 16.56
C VAL A 648 -31.39 -18.34 16.96
N GLN A 649 -31.73 -17.62 18.04
CA GLN A 649 -33.12 -17.50 18.49
C GLN A 649 -33.98 -16.72 17.48
N ALA A 650 -33.44 -15.65 16.87
CA ALA A 650 -34.14 -14.90 15.84
C ALA A 650 -34.39 -15.75 14.57
N LEU A 651 -33.42 -16.58 14.15
CA LEU A 651 -33.58 -17.48 13.01
C LEU A 651 -34.55 -18.65 13.32
N LYS A 652 -34.56 -19.19 14.54
CA LYS A 652 -35.54 -20.22 14.95
C LYS A 652 -37.00 -19.72 14.86
N LEU A 653 -37.25 -18.42 15.01
CA LEU A 653 -38.60 -17.84 14.85
C LEU A 653 -39.05 -17.72 13.38
N ILE A 654 -38.13 -17.88 12.43
CA ILE A 654 -38.37 -17.83 10.98
C ILE A 654 -38.35 -19.26 10.40
N TYR A 655 -37.47 -20.11 10.92
CA TYR A 655 -37.22 -21.46 10.42
C TYR A 655 -37.36 -22.50 11.54
N ASN A 656 -38.49 -23.22 11.55
CA ASN A 656 -38.73 -24.34 12.43
C ASN A 656 -38.02 -25.60 11.91
N ASP A 657 -36.79 -25.80 12.38
CA ASP A 657 -36.01 -27.02 12.19
C ASP A 657 -36.74 -28.23 12.80
N THR A 658 -37.18 -29.16 11.95
CA THR A 658 -37.98 -30.34 12.34
C THR A 658 -37.14 -31.48 12.94
N ASP A 659 -35.82 -31.32 13.03
CA ASP A 659 -34.86 -32.39 13.38
C ASP A 659 -34.54 -32.47 14.89
N GLU A 660 -35.13 -31.63 15.75
CA GLU A 660 -34.92 -31.65 17.21
C GLU A 660 -35.66 -32.80 17.94
N THR A 661 -36.27 -33.77 17.23
CA THR A 661 -36.95 -34.94 17.82
C THR A 661 -36.44 -36.30 17.32
N CYS A 662 -35.14 -36.56 17.43
CA CYS A 662 -34.61 -37.94 17.39
C CYS A 662 -33.33 -38.12 18.23
N GLY A 663 -33.49 -38.22 19.56
CA GLY A 663 -32.39 -38.50 20.49
C GLY A 663 -32.86 -38.61 21.94
N ASP A 664 -32.66 -39.78 22.55
CA ASP A 664 -32.77 -40.08 23.98
C ASP A 664 -33.97 -39.56 24.79
N CYS A 665 -35.02 -40.39 24.91
CA CYS A 665 -35.68 -40.64 26.20
C CYS A 665 -36.50 -41.96 26.22
N CYS A 666 -35.82 -43.10 26.36
CA CYS A 666 -36.49 -44.36 26.68
C CYS A 666 -36.69 -44.52 28.20
N SER A 667 -37.85 -44.13 28.75
CA SER A 667 -38.64 -45.00 29.67
C SER A 667 -39.92 -44.35 30.23
N GLN A 668 -40.85 -45.22 30.65
CA GLN A 668 -41.98 -45.01 31.58
C GLN A 668 -43.22 -44.19 31.16
N LYS A 669 -44.16 -44.94 30.54
CA LYS A 669 -45.55 -45.16 30.98
C LYS A 669 -46.61 -44.03 31.01
N GLU A 670 -47.50 -44.15 30.01
CA GLU A 670 -48.97 -44.40 30.14
C GLU A 670 -49.95 -43.32 30.64
N SER A 671 -51.13 -43.35 30.01
CA SER A 671 -52.41 -42.65 30.32
C SER A 671 -52.46 -41.12 30.11
N SER A 672 -53.54 -40.53 29.54
CA SER A 672 -54.67 -41.12 28.79
C SER A 672 -55.43 -40.06 27.98
N VAL A 673 -55.86 -40.43 26.77
CA VAL A 673 -56.94 -39.80 25.95
C VAL A 673 -58.31 -40.11 26.65
N PRO A 674 -59.45 -39.38 26.44
CA PRO A 674 -59.82 -38.73 25.19
C PRO A 674 -60.72 -37.46 25.20
N ASP A 675 -61.15 -37.09 23.98
CA ASP A 675 -62.41 -36.46 23.57
C ASP A 675 -62.63 -34.91 23.57
N SER A 676 -62.42 -34.37 22.36
CA SER A 676 -63.46 -33.79 21.46
C SER A 676 -63.93 -32.33 21.56
N ASP A 677 -63.77 -31.66 20.41
CA ASP A 677 -64.77 -30.85 19.68
C ASP A 677 -65.03 -29.34 19.92
N PHE A 678 -65.50 -28.73 18.82
CA PHE A 678 -66.10 -27.40 18.62
C PHE A 678 -65.22 -26.12 18.65
N LYS A 679 -64.41 -26.00 17.58
CA LYS A 679 -64.53 -24.96 16.53
C LYS A 679 -64.94 -23.52 16.94
N GLY A 680 -64.05 -22.56 16.66
CA GLY A 680 -64.37 -21.14 16.42
C GLY A 680 -63.41 -20.56 15.36
N ASP A 681 -63.93 -19.90 14.31
CA ASP A 681 -63.16 -19.53 13.12
C ASP A 681 -62.48 -18.14 13.20
N LEU A 682 -61.26 -18.07 12.66
CA LEU A 682 -60.63 -16.94 11.93
C LEU A 682 -60.82 -15.48 12.40
N ALA A 683 -59.69 -14.87 12.78
CA ALA A 683 -59.20 -13.65 12.12
C ALA A 683 -57.66 -13.53 12.24
N VAL A 684 -56.93 -13.70 11.14
CA VAL A 684 -55.53 -13.26 11.04
C VAL A 684 -55.54 -11.79 10.63
N SER A 685 -54.82 -10.93 11.34
CA SER A 685 -54.73 -9.51 11.02
C SER A 685 -53.54 -9.25 10.11
N ASP A 686 -53.80 -9.02 8.83
CA ASP A 686 -52.79 -8.57 7.85
C ASP A 686 -52.21 -7.21 8.28
N SER A 687 -50.96 -7.18 8.74
CA SER A 687 -50.21 -5.96 8.99
C SER A 687 -48.79 -6.09 8.44
N SER A 688 -48.63 -5.77 7.16
CA SER A 688 -47.34 -5.83 6.46
C SER A 688 -46.36 -4.81 7.02
N TRP A 689 -45.17 -5.28 7.43
CA TRP A 689 -44.10 -4.55 8.14
C TRP A 689 -43.81 -3.14 7.57
N TRP A 690 -43.92 -2.98 6.25
CA TRP A 690 -43.57 -1.77 5.51
C TRP A 690 -44.69 -0.73 5.40
N ASN A 691 -45.94 -1.06 5.75
CA ASN A 691 -47.11 -0.20 5.55
C ASN A 691 -47.40 0.76 6.73
N ALA A 692 -46.37 1.46 7.20
CA ALA A 692 -46.48 2.58 8.14
C ALA A 692 -45.93 3.87 7.49
N GLY A 693 -46.83 4.71 6.97
CA GLY A 693 -46.45 5.85 6.12
C GLY A 693 -45.77 7.00 6.86
N ALA A 694 -44.64 7.45 6.29
CA ALA A 694 -44.12 8.83 6.40
C ALA A 694 -43.82 9.40 7.80
N ILE A 695 -43.02 8.70 8.61
CA ILE A 695 -42.03 9.28 9.55
C ILE A 695 -40.91 8.24 9.73
N SER A 696 -39.63 8.65 9.69
CA SER A 696 -38.51 7.73 9.94
C SER A 696 -38.44 7.33 11.43
N PRO A 697 -38.63 6.06 11.80
CA PRO A 697 -38.71 5.66 13.20
C PRO A 697 -37.31 5.55 13.82
N ARG A 698 -36.94 6.53 14.67
CA ARG A 698 -35.89 6.31 15.68
C ARG A 698 -36.42 5.35 16.75
N LEU A 699 -36.15 4.05 16.61
CA LEU A 699 -36.43 3.07 17.66
C LEU A 699 -35.24 2.97 18.63
N THR A 700 -35.32 3.75 19.71
CA THR A 700 -34.43 3.62 20.87
C THR A 700 -34.96 2.52 21.79
N PHE A 701 -34.35 1.33 21.78
CA PHE A 701 -34.66 0.29 22.75
C PHE A 701 -34.04 0.67 24.11
N GLY A 702 -34.85 1.22 25.02
CA GLY A 702 -34.31 2.05 26.10
C GLY A 702 -35.11 2.21 27.39
N GLN A 703 -36.26 1.55 27.58
CA GLN A 703 -36.82 1.21 28.91
C GLN A 703 -38.01 0.26 28.78
N ALA A 704 -38.26 -0.57 29.80
CA ALA A 704 -39.27 -1.63 29.78
C ALA A 704 -40.08 -1.71 31.09
N SER A 705 -41.34 -2.14 31.00
CA SER A 705 -42.18 -2.81 32.01
C SER A 705 -43.58 -2.99 31.40
N SER A 706 -44.48 -3.89 31.83
CA SER A 706 -44.47 -5.06 32.73
C SER A 706 -45.60 -6.00 32.20
N PHE A 707 -45.75 -7.30 32.48
CA PHE A 707 -45.56 -8.15 33.68
C PHE A 707 -44.95 -9.51 33.24
N ILE A 708 -44.51 -10.46 34.09
CA ILE A 708 -44.92 -10.85 35.46
C ILE A 708 -43.76 -10.85 36.45
N THR A 709 -44.11 -10.64 37.72
CA THR A 709 -43.25 -10.53 38.91
C THR A 709 -42.72 -11.85 39.47
N MET A 710 -41.53 -11.80 40.07
CA MET A 710 -41.28 -12.40 41.40
C MET A 710 -40.38 -11.46 42.21
N GLU A 711 -40.96 -10.74 43.18
CA GLU A 711 -40.21 -10.02 44.20
C GLU A 711 -40.17 -10.84 45.51
N TYR A 712 -39.19 -10.53 46.37
CA TYR A 712 -39.30 -10.79 47.80
C TYR A 712 -39.08 -9.47 48.55
N SER A 713 -40.02 -9.14 49.43
CA SER A 713 -40.28 -7.79 49.94
C SER A 713 -39.11 -7.11 50.64
N SER A 714 -39.05 -5.77 50.59
CA SER A 714 -39.41 -4.91 51.74
C SER A 714 -39.22 -3.39 51.52
N GLY A 715 -40.25 -2.60 51.82
CA GLY A 715 -40.10 -1.24 52.39
C GLY A 715 -40.14 -0.04 51.44
N GLN A 716 -41.23 0.73 51.50
CA GLN A 716 -41.30 2.14 51.05
C GLN A 716 -40.88 3.08 52.20
N LEU A 717 -40.38 4.29 51.89
CA LEU A 717 -41.17 5.53 52.07
C LEU A 717 -40.50 6.73 51.34
N GLU A 718 -41.19 7.87 51.33
CA GLU A 718 -40.99 9.00 50.42
C GLU A 718 -40.11 10.12 51.00
N GLU A 719 -39.65 11.05 50.13
CA GLU A 719 -39.07 12.33 50.55
C GLU A 719 -40.17 13.30 51.03
N MET A 720 -39.91 14.03 52.11
CA MET A 720 -40.53 15.36 52.29
C MET A 720 -39.63 16.33 53.07
N ASP A 721 -39.19 17.37 52.36
CA ASP A 721 -38.74 18.70 52.79
C ASP A 721 -37.81 18.93 54.02
N ASN A 722 -36.64 19.50 53.68
CA ASN A 722 -35.99 20.67 54.31
C ASN A 722 -35.19 20.58 55.64
N ARG A 723 -33.97 21.16 55.55
CA ARG A 723 -33.13 21.80 56.59
C ARG A 723 -32.25 20.91 57.52
N PRO A 724 -31.15 21.47 58.10
CA PRO A 724 -29.89 20.71 58.18
C PRO A 724 -29.21 20.68 59.57
N PHE A 725 -28.05 19.98 59.65
CA PHE A 725 -26.82 20.24 60.43
C PHE A 725 -26.16 18.99 61.08
N SER A 726 -24.99 18.61 60.53
CA SER A 726 -23.71 18.37 61.25
C SER A 726 -23.36 17.09 62.07
N THR A 727 -22.04 16.80 61.99
CA THR A 727 -21.11 16.28 63.06
C THR A 727 -20.90 14.77 63.36
N SER A 728 -19.82 14.22 62.76
CA SER A 728 -18.61 13.61 63.39
C SER A 728 -18.61 12.27 64.20
N SER A 729 -18.20 11.17 63.53
CA SER A 729 -16.96 10.34 63.71
C SER A 729 -16.33 9.96 65.09
N LEU A 730 -15.77 8.73 65.24
CA LEU A 730 -14.32 8.38 65.43
C LEU A 730 -14.00 6.91 65.92
N ILE A 731 -12.87 6.30 65.44
CA ILE A 731 -11.87 5.34 66.08
C ILE A 731 -12.34 3.95 66.66
N GLY A 732 -11.60 2.81 66.71
CA GLY A 732 -10.29 2.32 66.16
C GLY A 732 -9.71 1.03 66.86
N ASP A 733 -8.78 0.29 66.20
CA ASP A 733 -7.70 -0.67 66.69
C ASP A 733 -8.00 -1.96 67.56
N GLU A 734 -7.23 -3.08 67.63
CA GLU A 734 -6.18 -3.79 66.82
C GLU A 734 -5.88 -5.27 67.34
N THR A 735 -5.20 -6.15 66.55
CA THR A 735 -4.26 -7.31 66.88
C THR A 735 -4.59 -8.84 66.73
N SER A 736 -3.63 -9.58 66.12
CA SER A 736 -3.24 -11.04 66.25
C SER A 736 -3.86 -12.21 65.40
N LEU A 737 -3.16 -13.37 65.32
CA LEU A 737 -3.30 -14.53 64.36
C LEU A 737 -2.94 -15.91 64.99
N PRO A 738 -3.46 -17.11 64.55
CA PRO A 738 -2.77 -17.94 63.50
C PRO A 738 -3.58 -19.01 62.66
N ILE A 739 -3.13 -19.23 61.41
CA ILE A 739 -3.09 -20.46 60.55
C ILE A 739 -4.20 -21.57 60.61
N ARG A 740 -5.02 -21.74 59.54
CA ARG A 740 -5.03 -22.92 58.61
C ARG A 740 -5.89 -22.69 57.34
N HIS A 741 -5.84 -23.61 56.36
CA HIS A 741 -6.46 -23.50 55.03
C HIS A 741 -7.99 -23.50 54.98
N GLY A 742 -8.56 -22.75 54.03
CA GLY A 742 -9.91 -22.93 53.50
C GLY A 742 -10.16 -22.09 52.25
N ASN A 743 -10.72 -22.69 51.18
CA ASN A 743 -11.20 -21.95 50.01
C ASN A 743 -12.57 -21.32 50.31
N ARG A 744 -12.70 -19.99 50.21
CA ARG A 744 -13.95 -19.33 49.80
C ARG A 744 -13.72 -17.90 49.36
N SER A 745 -14.24 -17.57 48.17
CA SER A 745 -14.39 -16.21 47.68
C SER A 745 -15.54 -15.51 48.42
N GLY A 746 -15.28 -14.30 48.89
CA GLY A 746 -16.25 -13.41 49.53
C GLY A 746 -15.68 -12.00 49.56
N PRO A 747 -16.36 -10.97 49.02
CA PRO A 747 -15.79 -9.63 48.89
C PRO A 747 -15.91 -8.81 50.17
N LEU A 748 -14.96 -7.89 50.41
CA LEU A 748 -15.23 -6.45 50.56
C LEU A 748 -13.94 -5.62 50.73
N ARG A 749 -13.79 -4.62 49.84
CA ARG A 749 -13.10 -3.31 50.02
C ARG A 749 -11.70 -3.26 50.68
N THR A 750 -10.71 -2.89 49.86
CA THR A 750 -9.79 -1.80 50.20
C THR A 750 -9.73 -0.72 49.11
N ILE A 751 -9.99 0.52 49.53
CA ILE A 751 -9.37 1.79 49.10
C ILE A 751 -8.89 1.86 47.63
N ARG A 752 -9.71 2.49 46.76
CA ARG A 752 -9.26 3.03 45.47
C ARG A 752 -8.84 4.49 45.66
N SER A 753 -7.54 4.76 45.63
CA SER A 753 -7.01 6.13 45.64
C SER A 753 -7.46 6.89 44.37
N LYS A 754 -7.86 8.15 44.53
CA LYS A 754 -8.20 9.05 43.42
C LYS A 754 -7.01 9.97 43.12
N PRO A 755 -6.46 9.97 41.90
CA PRO A 755 -5.74 11.12 41.38
C PRO A 755 -6.70 12.31 41.30
N ALA A 756 -6.31 13.48 41.78
CA ALA A 756 -7.18 14.64 41.84
C ALA A 756 -7.21 15.41 40.51
N PHE A 757 -8.41 15.70 40.00
CA PHE A 757 -8.59 16.78 39.03
C PHE A 757 -8.49 18.13 39.76
N TYR A 758 -7.40 18.87 39.53
CA TYR A 758 -7.38 20.29 39.88
C TYR A 758 -8.12 21.10 38.81
N ARG A 759 -9.34 21.50 39.15
CA ARG A 759 -10.10 22.53 38.44
C ARG A 759 -10.35 23.67 39.41
N LEU A 760 -9.62 24.78 39.26
CA LEU A 760 -9.90 26.01 39.98
C LEU A 760 -10.64 27.01 39.09
N THR A 761 -11.49 27.81 39.71
CA THR A 761 -12.56 28.57 39.06
C THR A 761 -12.13 29.98 38.70
N GLY A 762 -12.60 30.49 37.55
CA GLY A 762 -12.31 31.85 37.09
C GLY A 762 -13.19 32.92 37.74
N SER A 763 -13.30 34.07 37.08
CA SER A 763 -14.32 35.09 37.34
C SER A 763 -14.87 35.63 36.01
N ARG A 764 -16.07 36.20 36.03
CA ARG A 764 -16.83 36.65 34.85
C ARG A 764 -17.80 37.77 35.25
N SER A 765 -18.11 38.65 34.29
CA SER A 765 -19.07 39.78 34.37
C SER A 765 -18.50 41.10 34.89
N GLU A 766 -18.54 42.13 34.03
CA GLU A 766 -19.57 43.20 34.16
C GLU A 766 -19.97 43.70 32.75
N HIS A 767 -21.06 44.47 32.64
CA HIS A 767 -21.72 44.85 31.37
C HIS A 767 -21.58 46.37 31.07
N GLY A 768 -21.60 46.80 29.79
CA GLY A 768 -21.42 48.24 29.49
C GLY A 768 -21.63 48.80 28.06
N ALA A 769 -22.75 48.50 27.39
CA ALA A 769 -23.38 49.35 26.33
C ALA A 769 -22.54 49.83 25.10
N PHE A 770 -23.02 50.88 24.39
CA PHE A 770 -22.72 51.23 22.98
C PHE A 770 -22.45 52.75 22.79
N LEU A 771 -21.61 53.11 21.80
CA LEU A 771 -21.42 54.46 21.19
C LEU A 771 -20.75 55.57 22.06
N PRO A 772 -20.27 56.70 21.49
CA PRO A 772 -19.36 56.84 20.32
C PRO A 772 -18.21 57.87 20.53
N LYS A 773 -17.42 58.13 19.48
CA LYS A 773 -16.30 59.12 19.35
C LYS A 773 -16.43 60.43 20.16
N ARG A 774 -15.33 60.85 20.82
CA ARG A 774 -14.75 62.21 20.67
C ARG A 774 -13.30 62.31 21.17
N ASP A 775 -12.58 63.31 20.66
CA ASP A 775 -11.18 63.65 20.98
C ASP A 775 -11.06 64.46 22.28
N TRP A 776 -9.87 64.46 22.92
CA TRP A 776 -9.23 65.62 23.56
C TRP A 776 -7.73 65.32 23.80
N ASN A 777 -6.90 66.37 23.74
CA ASN A 777 -5.44 66.29 23.91
C ASN A 777 -4.97 66.62 25.35
N ASP A 778 -3.71 66.27 25.62
CA ASP A 778 -2.78 66.90 26.57
C ASP A 778 -3.22 67.14 28.03
N VAL A 779 -2.87 66.18 28.90
CA VAL A 779 -2.25 66.48 30.21
C VAL A 779 -1.00 65.62 30.34
N GLY A 780 0.15 66.23 30.62
CA GLY A 780 1.47 65.61 30.46
C GLY A 780 2.10 64.98 31.71
N ASP A 781 3.19 64.26 31.46
CA ASP A 781 4.35 64.03 32.33
C ASP A 781 4.14 63.84 33.85
N LEU A 782 3.86 62.59 34.25
CA LEU A 782 4.54 61.91 35.37
C LEU A 782 4.15 60.43 35.42
N LEU A 783 4.92 59.55 34.74
CA LEU A 783 5.11 58.09 35.02
C LEU A 783 5.88 57.30 33.92
N LYS A 784 6.74 57.94 33.11
CA LYS A 784 7.63 57.22 32.15
C LYS A 784 8.97 56.82 32.81
N MET A 785 9.01 55.70 33.54
CA MET A 785 10.30 55.15 33.99
C MET A 785 10.36 53.61 34.18
N SER A 786 9.79 52.84 33.25
CA SER A 786 10.03 51.38 33.16
C SER A 786 9.82 50.80 31.75
N SER A 787 10.37 51.45 30.72
CA SER A 787 10.35 50.91 29.34
C SER A 787 11.44 49.86 29.12
N SER A 788 11.04 48.61 28.92
CA SER A 788 11.95 47.50 28.59
C SER A 788 12.47 47.64 27.14
N ASN A 789 13.73 48.03 26.98
CA ASN A 789 14.37 48.20 25.67
C ASN A 789 14.74 46.85 25.04
N SER A 790 13.80 46.24 24.33
CA SER A 790 14.08 45.16 23.36
C SER A 790 14.34 45.74 21.96
N LEU A 791 15.00 44.97 21.08
CA LEU A 791 15.18 45.33 19.68
C LEU A 791 13.83 45.68 19.04
N PRO A 792 13.76 46.79 18.26
CA PRO A 792 12.53 47.20 17.60
C PRO A 792 12.04 46.09 16.67
N ILE A 793 10.75 45.76 16.78
CA ILE A 793 10.08 44.92 15.78
C ILE A 793 10.15 45.67 14.44
N PRO A 794 10.49 45.04 13.30
CA PRO A 794 10.69 45.74 12.04
C PRO A 794 9.56 46.71 11.69
N GLU A 795 9.92 47.91 11.21
CA GLU A 795 8.98 48.96 10.78
C GLU A 795 8.11 48.46 9.63
N ASN A 796 8.72 47.72 8.70
CA ASN A 796 8.05 46.97 7.65
C ASN A 796 8.25 45.48 7.90
N ARG A 797 7.13 44.77 8.13
CA ARG A 797 7.05 43.37 8.53
C ARG A 797 6.60 42.44 7.41
N ILE A 798 6.17 42.99 6.28
CA ILE A 798 5.55 42.22 5.20
C ILE A 798 6.61 41.36 4.52
N VAL A 799 6.44 40.05 4.58
CA VAL A 799 7.23 39.08 3.81
C VAL A 799 6.29 38.40 2.83
N VAL A 800 6.70 38.21 1.59
CA VAL A 800 5.98 37.35 0.64
C VAL A 800 6.70 36.01 0.59
N GLY A 801 5.96 34.92 0.63
CA GLY A 801 6.50 33.62 0.26
C GLY A 801 5.57 32.85 -0.67
N LEU A 802 6.15 32.05 -1.55
CA LEU A 802 5.41 31.14 -2.42
C LEU A 802 6.09 29.77 -2.42
N GLY A 803 5.31 28.72 -2.14
CA GLY A 803 5.83 27.36 -2.07
C GLY A 803 4.85 26.37 -1.44
N SER A 804 5.39 25.28 -0.90
CA SER A 804 4.58 24.22 -0.29
C SER A 804 3.97 24.61 1.06
N ALA A 805 2.67 24.40 1.15
CA ALA A 805 1.91 24.13 2.37
C ALA A 805 1.37 22.68 2.32
N GLY A 806 0.94 22.13 3.45
CA GLY A 806 0.33 20.79 3.51
C GLY A 806 0.05 20.33 4.93
N VAL A 807 -0.42 19.09 5.09
CA VAL A 807 -0.53 18.39 6.38
C VAL A 807 0.60 17.37 6.52
N ASP A 808 1.33 17.38 7.65
CA ASP A 808 2.32 16.36 7.98
C ASP A 808 1.73 15.33 8.97
N PHE A 809 1.63 14.07 8.51
CA PHE A 809 1.24 12.90 9.28
C PHE A 809 2.51 12.24 9.85
N LEU A 810 2.86 12.63 11.07
CA LEU A 810 4.11 12.31 11.73
C LEU A 810 3.93 11.05 12.61
N ALA A 811 4.52 9.94 12.17
CA ALA A 811 4.42 8.63 12.82
C ALA A 811 5.78 8.15 13.34
N THR A 812 5.92 7.96 14.65
CA THR A 812 7.12 7.33 15.22
C THR A 812 6.98 5.80 15.19
N VAL A 813 8.04 5.09 14.81
CA VAL A 813 8.13 3.63 14.80
C VAL A 813 9.36 3.18 15.59
N SER A 814 9.30 2.01 16.23
CA SER A 814 10.42 1.47 17.02
C SER A 814 11.68 1.24 16.19
N SER A 815 11.51 0.95 14.90
CA SER A 815 12.52 0.87 13.84
C SER A 815 11.79 0.91 12.50
N PHE A 816 12.45 1.23 11.39
CA PHE A 816 11.87 1.09 10.06
C PHE A 816 11.46 -0.37 9.78
N PRO A 817 10.32 -0.60 9.09
CA PRO A 817 9.91 -1.94 8.69
C PRO A 817 10.84 -2.48 7.60
N LYS A 818 11.06 -3.80 7.62
CA LYS A 818 11.59 -4.54 6.48
C LYS A 818 10.49 -4.69 5.42
N PRO A 819 10.83 -5.05 4.16
CA PRO A 819 9.82 -5.49 3.20
C PRO A 819 8.85 -6.51 3.81
N ASP A 820 7.56 -6.34 3.53
CA ASP A 820 6.42 -7.13 4.04
C ASP A 820 6.21 -7.16 5.58
N ASP A 821 7.06 -6.48 6.35
CA ASP A 821 6.99 -6.44 7.81
C ASP A 821 5.99 -5.35 8.27
N LYS A 822 5.19 -5.66 9.30
CA LYS A 822 4.13 -4.75 9.80
C LYS A 822 4.45 -4.27 11.22
N ILE A 823 5.13 -3.13 11.30
CA ILE A 823 5.45 -2.44 12.56
C ILE A 823 4.32 -1.47 12.92
N ARG A 824 3.85 -1.52 14.17
CA ARG A 824 2.89 -0.55 14.72
C ARG A 824 3.64 0.73 15.10
N SER A 825 3.11 1.90 14.75
CA SER A 825 3.64 3.17 15.24
C SER A 825 3.46 3.30 16.76
N THR A 826 4.48 3.82 17.43
CA THR A 826 4.47 4.13 18.87
C THR A 826 3.71 5.42 19.16
N SER A 827 3.70 6.35 18.20
CA SER A 827 2.88 7.56 18.20
C SER A 827 2.42 7.89 16.77
N LEU A 828 1.30 8.60 16.65
CA LEU A 828 0.88 9.27 15.42
C LEU A 828 0.41 10.67 15.80
N LYS A 829 0.91 11.66 15.08
CA LYS A 829 0.58 13.07 15.25
C LYS A 829 0.24 13.68 13.89
N VAL A 830 -0.69 14.63 13.90
CA VAL A 830 -1.05 15.43 12.72
C VAL A 830 -0.81 16.90 13.08
N GLN A 831 -0.21 17.63 12.16
CA GLN A 831 0.03 19.08 12.22
C GLN A 831 0.19 19.63 10.80
N GLY A 832 0.17 20.94 10.61
CA GLY A 832 0.60 21.54 9.37
C GLY A 832 2.07 21.26 9.03
N GLY A 833 2.37 21.38 7.74
CA GLY A 833 3.65 21.06 7.12
C GLY A 833 3.91 21.85 5.84
N GLY A 834 4.91 21.41 5.06
CA GLY A 834 5.43 22.07 3.85
C GLY A 834 6.49 23.14 4.16
N ASN A 835 7.61 23.11 3.42
CA ASN A 835 8.81 23.93 3.69
C ASN A 835 8.44 25.43 3.84
N ALA A 836 7.67 25.96 2.89
CA ALA A 836 7.37 27.38 2.87
C ALA A 836 6.39 27.79 3.97
N ALA A 837 5.37 26.98 4.22
CA ALA A 837 4.43 27.23 5.29
C ALA A 837 5.10 27.15 6.68
N ASN A 838 6.02 26.20 6.89
CA ASN A 838 6.82 26.10 8.13
C ASN A 838 7.73 27.30 8.33
N ALA A 839 8.49 27.70 7.29
CA ALA A 839 9.42 28.84 7.37
C ALA A 839 8.70 30.18 7.63
N LEU A 840 7.53 30.38 7.02
CA LEU A 840 6.71 31.57 7.26
C LEU A 840 5.97 31.52 8.61
N THR A 841 5.56 30.35 9.09
CA THR A 841 5.03 30.18 10.46
C THR A 841 6.09 30.62 11.49
N CYS A 842 7.34 30.20 11.31
CA CYS A 842 8.47 30.66 12.12
C CYS A 842 8.64 32.19 12.04
N ALA A 843 8.61 32.76 10.83
CA ALA A 843 8.70 34.21 10.63
C ALA A 843 7.57 34.99 11.33
N ALA A 844 6.32 34.48 11.29
CA ALA A 844 5.17 35.07 11.97
C ALA A 844 5.35 35.07 13.49
N ARG A 845 5.69 33.92 14.09
CA ARG A 845 5.93 33.78 15.54
C ARG A 845 7.05 34.68 16.07
N LEU A 846 8.05 35.00 15.25
CA LEU A 846 9.13 35.95 15.57
C LEU A 846 8.73 37.44 15.43
N GLY A 847 7.58 37.73 14.82
CA GLY A 847 6.97 39.06 14.72
C GLY A 847 6.98 39.69 13.32
N LEU A 848 7.03 38.90 12.25
CA LEU A 848 6.77 39.35 10.88
C LEU A 848 5.29 39.17 10.49
N ASN A 849 4.90 39.73 9.35
CA ASN A 849 3.56 39.61 8.76
C ASN A 849 3.69 38.90 7.40
N PRO A 850 3.85 37.57 7.35
CA PRO A 850 4.06 36.86 6.08
C PRO A 850 2.76 36.64 5.32
N ARG A 851 2.79 36.89 4.01
CA ARG A 851 1.78 36.52 3.02
C ARG A 851 2.24 35.24 2.31
N LEU A 852 1.44 34.18 2.37
CA LEU A 852 1.77 32.91 1.74
C LEU A 852 0.89 32.64 0.53
N VAL A 853 1.54 32.40 -0.61
CA VAL A 853 0.90 31.83 -1.80
C VAL A 853 1.15 30.33 -1.84
N SER A 854 0.07 29.55 -1.86
CA SER A 854 0.09 28.11 -2.10
C SER A 854 -1.27 27.66 -2.66
N LYS A 855 -1.45 26.35 -2.85
CA LYS A 855 -2.72 25.78 -3.32
C LYS A 855 -3.17 24.61 -2.46
N VAL A 856 -4.46 24.60 -2.14
CA VAL A 856 -5.16 23.55 -1.39
C VAL A 856 -6.49 23.21 -2.10
N ALA A 857 -7.11 22.10 -1.72
CA ALA A 857 -8.49 21.79 -2.13
C ALA A 857 -9.49 22.23 -1.05
N ASN A 858 -10.77 22.31 -1.41
CA ASN A 858 -11.90 22.56 -0.48
C ASN A 858 -12.24 21.33 0.40
N ASP A 859 -11.26 20.46 0.66
CA ASP A 859 -11.40 19.30 1.54
C ASP A 859 -11.19 19.70 3.03
N SER A 860 -11.26 18.71 3.93
CA SER A 860 -11.04 18.94 5.37
C SER A 860 -9.59 19.29 5.69
N GLN A 861 -8.63 18.77 4.91
CA GLN A 861 -7.20 19.05 5.10
C GLN A 861 -6.85 20.49 4.68
N GLY A 862 -7.40 20.97 3.57
CA GLY A 862 -7.19 22.35 3.08
C GLY A 862 -7.72 23.39 4.05
N LYS A 863 -8.88 23.14 4.66
CA LYS A 863 -9.43 23.99 5.73
C LYS A 863 -8.53 24.00 6.97
N ALA A 864 -8.10 22.83 7.44
CA ALA A 864 -7.17 22.75 8.58
C ALA A 864 -5.82 23.44 8.30
N ILE A 865 -5.28 23.37 7.07
CA ILE A 865 -4.06 24.08 6.66
C ILE A 865 -4.24 25.61 6.79
N LEU A 866 -5.36 26.13 6.32
CA LEU A 866 -5.68 27.56 6.36
C LEU A 866 -5.92 28.03 7.80
N GLU A 867 -6.78 27.34 8.55
CA GLU A 867 -7.11 27.64 9.95
C GLU A 867 -5.87 27.62 10.85
N GLU A 868 -4.95 26.65 10.69
CA GLU A 868 -3.71 26.60 11.46
C GLU A 868 -2.78 27.78 11.11
N LEU A 869 -2.61 28.10 9.82
CA LEU A 869 -1.76 29.20 9.36
C LEU A 869 -2.28 30.57 9.79
N GLU A 870 -3.59 30.79 9.72
CA GLU A 870 -4.24 32.01 10.22
C GLU A 870 -4.09 32.16 11.73
N SER A 871 -4.18 31.06 12.49
CA SER A 871 -3.98 31.06 13.95
C SER A 871 -2.55 31.44 14.36
N ASP A 872 -1.56 31.13 13.53
CA ASP A 872 -0.15 31.50 13.70
C ASP A 872 0.20 32.89 13.13
N GLY A 873 -0.75 33.60 12.52
CA GLY A 873 -0.58 34.96 11.99
C GLY A 873 -0.01 35.04 10.56
N VAL A 874 -0.14 33.98 9.77
CA VAL A 874 0.19 33.98 8.33
C VAL A 874 -1.03 34.44 7.52
N ASP A 875 -0.85 35.40 6.63
CA ASP A 875 -1.88 35.88 5.70
C ASP A 875 -2.08 34.87 4.57
N THR A 876 -3.23 34.19 4.62
CA THR A 876 -3.70 33.14 3.70
C THR A 876 -4.52 33.70 2.53
N SER A 877 -4.80 35.00 2.45
CA SER A 877 -5.74 35.58 1.47
C SER A 877 -5.32 35.42 0.00
N PHE A 878 -4.08 34.98 -0.24
CA PHE A 878 -3.50 34.69 -1.55
C PHE A 878 -3.39 33.18 -1.86
N PHE A 879 -4.01 32.30 -1.06
CA PHE A 879 -4.13 30.88 -1.39
C PHE A 879 -5.12 30.64 -2.53
N VAL A 880 -4.74 29.75 -3.46
CA VAL A 880 -5.69 29.19 -4.44
C VAL A 880 -6.41 28.01 -3.78
N VAL A 881 -7.75 28.09 -3.69
CA VAL A 881 -8.58 26.98 -3.18
C VAL A 881 -9.30 26.32 -4.35
N ALA A 882 -8.89 25.11 -4.71
CA ALA A 882 -9.57 24.30 -5.72
C ALA A 882 -10.92 23.78 -5.18
N LYS A 883 -11.98 23.84 -6.00
CA LYS A 883 -13.32 23.38 -5.61
C LYS A 883 -13.37 21.87 -5.33
N ASP A 884 -12.63 21.11 -6.14
CA ASP A 884 -12.60 19.66 -6.19
C ASP A 884 -11.14 19.19 -6.21
N GLY A 885 -10.88 17.99 -5.68
CA GLY A 885 -9.54 17.41 -5.59
C GLY A 885 -9.12 17.08 -4.16
N ASN A 886 -7.82 17.09 -3.87
CA ASN A 886 -7.24 16.81 -2.56
C ASN A 886 -6.10 17.76 -2.21
N SER A 887 -5.99 18.13 -0.94
CA SER A 887 -4.89 18.95 -0.43
C SER A 887 -3.59 18.14 -0.31
N PRO A 888 -2.42 18.80 -0.42
CA PRO A 888 -1.11 18.16 -0.26
C PRO A 888 -0.87 17.69 1.18
N PHE A 889 -0.23 16.53 1.33
CA PHE A 889 0.18 16.00 2.64
C PHE A 889 1.49 15.20 2.57
N THR A 890 2.10 14.93 3.72
CA THR A 890 3.33 14.13 3.84
C THR A 890 3.20 13.15 4.99
N TYR A 891 3.43 11.86 4.76
CA TYR A 891 3.71 10.92 5.84
C TYR A 891 5.18 11.03 6.22
N ILE A 892 5.46 11.39 7.48
CA ILE A 892 6.81 11.47 8.02
C ILE A 892 6.98 10.35 9.04
N ILE A 893 7.77 9.33 8.67
CA ILE A 893 8.01 8.15 9.49
C ILE A 893 9.36 8.33 10.19
N VAL A 894 9.37 8.40 11.52
CA VAL A 894 10.58 8.58 12.35
C VAL A 894 10.94 7.24 13.01
N ASP A 895 12.16 6.77 12.77
CA ASP A 895 12.73 5.58 13.40
C ASP A 895 13.36 5.96 14.76
N ASP A 896 12.83 5.38 15.84
CA ASP A 896 13.21 5.75 17.21
C ASP A 896 14.60 5.24 17.64
N GLN A 897 15.09 4.15 17.02
CA GLN A 897 16.41 3.57 17.30
C GLN A 897 17.54 4.33 16.61
N THR A 898 17.35 4.71 15.36
CA THR A 898 18.35 5.39 14.52
C THR A 898 18.20 6.90 14.52
N LYS A 899 17.07 7.43 15.01
CA LYS A 899 16.65 8.85 14.93
C LYS A 899 16.64 9.42 13.50
N THR A 900 16.52 8.54 12.50
CA THR A 900 16.37 8.92 11.09
C THR A 900 14.90 9.01 10.70
N ARG A 901 14.58 9.74 9.61
CA ARG A 901 13.21 9.85 9.10
C ARG A 901 13.11 9.58 7.60
N THR A 902 11.97 9.04 7.19
CA THR A 902 11.55 8.87 5.79
C THR A 902 10.29 9.68 5.55
N CYS A 903 10.30 10.53 4.52
CA CYS A 903 9.15 11.37 4.15
C CYS A 903 8.53 10.89 2.84
N ILE A 904 7.26 10.49 2.87
CA ILE A 904 6.46 10.12 1.70
C ILE A 904 5.50 11.27 1.43
N HIS A 905 5.80 12.09 0.42
CA HIS A 905 5.01 13.27 0.07
C HIS A 905 3.98 12.94 -1.01
N THR A 906 2.72 13.29 -0.75
CA THR A 906 1.62 13.23 -1.70
C THR A 906 1.28 14.66 -2.15
N PRO A 907 1.51 15.02 -3.43
CA PRO A 907 1.13 16.33 -3.94
C PRO A 907 -0.39 16.50 -3.96
N GLY A 908 -0.85 17.74 -3.81
CA GLY A 908 -2.26 18.07 -3.99
C GLY A 908 -2.66 18.09 -5.46
N TYR A 909 -3.91 17.75 -5.73
CA TYR A 909 -4.53 17.82 -7.05
C TYR A 909 -5.78 18.71 -6.99
N PRO A 910 -6.05 19.54 -8.02
CA PRO A 910 -5.20 19.84 -9.17
C PRO A 910 -3.99 20.71 -8.79
N SER A 911 -2.88 20.55 -9.52
CA SER A 911 -1.68 21.37 -9.34
C SER A 911 -1.95 22.87 -9.55
N MET A 912 -1.11 23.72 -8.96
CA MET A 912 -1.20 25.16 -9.14
C MET A 912 -0.72 25.57 -10.53
N LYS A 913 -1.43 26.50 -11.18
CA LYS A 913 -1.06 27.06 -12.48
C LYS A 913 -0.79 28.56 -12.38
N PRO A 914 0.15 29.13 -13.15
CA PRO A 914 0.40 30.58 -13.17
C PRO A 914 -0.84 31.43 -13.43
N ASP A 915 -1.72 30.98 -14.34
CA ASP A 915 -2.96 31.67 -14.71
C ASP A 915 -3.98 31.84 -13.55
N GLU A 916 -3.82 31.07 -12.46
CA GLU A 916 -4.65 31.21 -11.25
C GLU A 916 -4.24 32.42 -10.40
N LEU A 917 -3.06 33.01 -10.65
CA LEU A 917 -2.60 34.26 -10.07
C LEU A 917 -2.80 35.44 -11.05
N SER A 918 -3.86 36.21 -10.85
CA SER A 918 -4.08 37.43 -11.66
C SER A 918 -2.97 38.46 -11.42
N GLN A 919 -2.62 39.23 -12.46
CA GLN A 919 -1.56 40.25 -12.38
C GLN A 919 -1.81 41.28 -11.26
N SER A 920 -3.07 41.63 -11.00
CA SER A 920 -3.46 42.51 -9.89
C SER A 920 -3.26 41.85 -8.52
N SER A 921 -3.54 40.55 -8.38
CA SER A 921 -3.23 39.78 -7.17
C SER A 921 -1.72 39.77 -6.89
N VAL A 922 -0.89 39.45 -7.89
CA VAL A 922 0.57 39.45 -7.75
C VAL A 922 1.11 40.85 -7.42
N GLN A 923 0.58 41.91 -8.03
CA GLN A 923 0.97 43.29 -7.74
C GLN A 923 0.65 43.71 -6.29
N SER A 924 -0.49 43.28 -5.75
CA SER A 924 -0.93 43.55 -4.38
C SER A 924 -0.19 42.69 -3.34
N LEU A 925 0.03 41.41 -3.65
CA LEU A 925 0.83 40.47 -2.85
C LEU A 925 2.18 41.08 -2.47
N VAL A 926 2.94 41.56 -3.47
CA VAL A 926 4.27 42.18 -3.25
C VAL A 926 4.20 43.66 -2.83
N GLU A 927 3.00 44.24 -2.69
CA GLU A 927 2.88 45.64 -2.27
C GLU A 927 3.26 45.82 -0.80
N GLY A 928 4.24 46.71 -0.58
CA GLY A 928 4.86 46.90 0.72
C GLY A 928 5.78 45.77 1.17
N ALA A 929 5.99 44.70 0.40
CA ALA A 929 6.81 43.57 0.84
C ALA A 929 8.29 43.93 0.99
N ARG A 930 8.90 43.48 2.10
CA ARG A 930 10.29 43.78 2.49
C ARG A 930 11.31 42.81 1.88
N ILE A 931 10.90 41.56 1.65
CA ILE A 931 11.66 40.46 1.07
C ILE A 931 10.65 39.42 0.51
N ALA A 932 11.03 38.74 -0.58
CA ALA A 932 10.30 37.62 -1.15
C ALA A 932 11.05 36.29 -0.93
N TYR A 933 10.33 35.20 -0.72
CA TYR A 933 10.86 33.89 -0.36
C TYR A 933 10.27 32.76 -1.23
N PHE A 934 11.11 31.80 -1.64
CA PHE A 934 10.69 30.66 -2.48
C PHE A 934 11.36 29.34 -2.05
N ASP A 935 10.57 28.25 -1.98
CA ASP A 935 11.06 26.89 -1.65
C ASP A 935 11.45 26.03 -2.87
N GLY A 936 11.42 26.63 -4.06
CA GLY A 936 11.77 25.96 -5.31
C GLY A 936 10.83 24.83 -5.75
N ARG A 937 9.65 24.64 -5.14
CA ARG A 937 8.70 23.58 -5.53
C ARG A 937 7.70 24.02 -6.61
N LEU A 938 7.00 25.14 -6.39
CA LEU A 938 5.96 25.67 -7.30
C LEU A 938 6.55 26.60 -8.38
N HIS A 939 7.57 26.13 -9.09
CA HIS A 939 8.49 26.96 -9.88
C HIS A 939 7.83 27.89 -10.91
N GLU A 940 6.84 27.43 -11.70
CA GLU A 940 6.16 28.26 -12.70
C GLU A 940 5.45 29.49 -12.08
N SER A 941 4.80 29.30 -10.92
CA SER A 941 4.12 30.38 -10.19
C SER A 941 5.10 31.22 -9.36
N ALA A 942 6.18 30.60 -8.87
CA ALA A 942 7.28 31.28 -8.21
C ALA A 942 7.95 32.30 -9.15
N TRP A 943 8.19 31.92 -10.41
CA TRP A 943 8.79 32.77 -11.43
C TRP A 943 8.00 34.07 -11.67
N LEU A 944 6.68 33.98 -11.79
CA LEU A 944 5.79 35.14 -11.95
C LEU A 944 5.92 36.14 -10.78
N VAL A 945 5.89 35.64 -9.54
CA VAL A 945 6.02 36.47 -8.33
C VAL A 945 7.46 36.99 -8.17
N ALA A 946 8.47 36.19 -8.48
CA ALA A 946 9.88 36.58 -8.44
C ALA A 946 10.20 37.69 -9.46
N GLN A 947 9.61 37.63 -10.66
CA GLN A 947 9.77 38.66 -11.70
C GLN A 947 9.17 40.00 -11.25
N GLU A 948 7.95 40.02 -10.70
CA GLU A 948 7.33 41.25 -10.18
C GLU A 948 8.05 41.78 -8.91
N ALA A 949 8.53 40.89 -8.03
CA ALA A 949 9.35 41.27 -6.88
C ALA A 949 10.67 41.93 -7.33
N ALA A 950 11.38 41.32 -8.28
CA ALA A 950 12.59 41.89 -8.87
C ALA A 950 12.31 43.24 -9.57
N ARG A 951 11.18 43.37 -10.28
CA ARG A 951 10.74 44.64 -10.91
C ARG A 951 10.48 45.75 -9.89
N LYS A 952 10.00 45.43 -8.68
CA LYS A 952 9.87 46.36 -7.55
C LYS A 952 11.17 46.52 -6.71
N ASN A 953 12.29 45.92 -7.12
CA ASN A 953 13.57 45.88 -6.39
C ASN A 953 13.48 45.26 -4.98
N ILE A 954 12.52 44.35 -4.77
CA ILE A 954 12.36 43.61 -3.53
C ILE A 954 13.40 42.48 -3.50
N PRO A 955 14.23 42.36 -2.45
CA PRO A 955 15.20 41.27 -2.34
C PRO A 955 14.53 39.90 -2.34
N ILE A 956 15.20 38.91 -2.94
CA ILE A 956 14.70 37.53 -3.05
C ILE A 956 15.61 36.58 -2.28
N LEU A 957 15.04 35.73 -1.43
CA LEU A 957 15.70 34.59 -0.79
C LEU A 957 15.15 33.27 -1.38
N VAL A 958 16.04 32.41 -1.88
CA VAL A 958 15.67 31.08 -2.37
C VAL A 958 16.20 30.01 -1.40
N ASP A 959 15.34 29.09 -1.00
CA ASP A 959 15.73 27.80 -0.40
C ASP A 959 16.01 26.79 -1.52
N ALA A 960 17.26 26.34 -1.61
CA ALA A 960 17.74 25.41 -2.61
C ALA A 960 18.19 24.09 -1.96
N GLU A 961 17.22 23.25 -1.58
CA GLU A 961 17.49 21.91 -1.06
C GLU A 961 18.30 21.03 -2.03
N ARG A 962 17.90 21.04 -3.31
CA ARG A 962 18.29 20.10 -4.37
C ARG A 962 17.96 20.69 -5.75
N VAL A 963 18.67 20.28 -6.79
CA VAL A 963 18.44 20.75 -8.18
C VAL A 963 17.04 20.33 -8.66
N ARG A 964 16.32 21.25 -9.30
CA ARG A 964 14.94 21.12 -9.80
C ARG A 964 14.78 21.92 -11.09
N GLU A 965 13.77 21.58 -11.88
CA GLU A 965 13.32 22.37 -13.04
C GLU A 965 12.84 23.76 -12.60
N GLY A 966 13.07 24.79 -13.43
CA GLY A 966 12.77 26.20 -13.13
C GLY A 966 13.59 26.86 -12.01
N LEU A 967 14.44 26.12 -11.29
CA LEU A 967 15.20 26.67 -10.16
C LEU A 967 16.29 27.66 -10.59
N ASP A 968 16.91 27.45 -11.75
CA ASP A 968 17.98 28.31 -12.26
C ASP A 968 17.48 29.74 -12.54
N GLU A 969 16.27 29.88 -13.08
CA GLU A 969 15.61 31.16 -13.34
C GLU A 969 15.34 31.95 -12.04
N LEU A 970 14.94 31.25 -10.98
CA LEU A 970 14.77 31.83 -9.64
C LEU A 970 16.12 32.24 -9.02
N LEU A 971 17.18 31.47 -9.24
CA LEU A 971 18.53 31.77 -8.77
C LEU A 971 19.12 33.01 -9.47
N ASP A 972 18.87 33.19 -10.77
CA ASP A 972 19.27 34.38 -11.52
C ASP A 972 18.56 35.67 -11.07
N LEU A 973 17.43 35.57 -10.36
CA LEU A 973 16.78 36.70 -9.67
C LEU A 973 17.17 36.82 -8.18
N SER A 974 17.78 35.79 -7.59
CA SER A 974 18.04 35.72 -6.14
C SER A 974 19.03 36.80 -5.65
N THR A 975 18.76 37.31 -4.45
CA THR A 975 19.65 38.21 -3.69
C THR A 975 20.38 37.44 -2.58
N TYR A 976 19.74 36.41 -2.05
CA TYR A 976 20.23 35.53 -0.99
C TYR A 976 19.86 34.08 -1.34
N VAL A 977 20.72 33.12 -0.99
CA VAL A 977 20.42 31.69 -1.12
C VAL A 977 20.75 30.99 0.19
N VAL A 978 19.81 30.17 0.66
CA VAL A 978 20.06 29.16 1.71
C VAL A 978 19.94 27.80 1.04
N CYS A 979 20.85 26.87 1.31
CA CYS A 979 20.88 25.59 0.60
C CYS A 979 21.46 24.43 1.43
N SER A 980 21.19 23.20 1.02
CA SER A 980 21.73 22.01 1.68
C SER A 980 23.19 21.76 1.33
N VAL A 981 23.95 21.09 2.21
CA VAL A 981 25.35 20.67 1.97
C VAL A 981 25.60 19.89 0.65
N LYS A 982 24.55 19.32 0.04
CA LYS A 982 24.63 18.61 -1.23
C LYS A 982 24.39 19.52 -2.44
N PHE A 983 23.59 20.58 -2.30
CA PHE A 983 23.13 21.40 -3.43
C PHE A 983 24.26 22.14 -4.18
N PRO A 984 25.16 22.92 -3.54
CA PRO A 984 26.17 23.69 -4.26
C PRO A 984 27.02 22.85 -5.20
N LYS A 985 27.46 21.66 -4.76
CA LYS A 985 28.29 20.76 -5.57
C LYS A 985 27.51 20.18 -6.75
N ALA A 986 26.25 19.76 -6.53
CA ALA A 986 25.39 19.23 -7.58
C ALA A 986 25.05 20.26 -8.66
N TRP A 987 24.88 21.53 -8.27
CA TRP A 987 24.55 22.63 -9.19
C TRP A 987 25.78 23.25 -9.89
N SER A 988 26.89 23.42 -9.16
CA SER A 988 28.10 24.04 -9.73
C SER A 988 28.96 23.07 -10.56
N GLY A 989 28.95 21.78 -10.23
CA GLY A 989 29.91 20.78 -10.71
C GLY A 989 31.24 20.76 -9.95
N ALA A 990 31.42 21.61 -8.93
CA ALA A 990 32.68 21.72 -8.18
C ALA A 990 32.90 20.57 -7.19
N GLN A 991 34.18 20.22 -6.98
CA GLN A 991 34.60 19.04 -6.19
C GLN A 991 34.31 19.19 -4.68
N SER A 992 34.36 20.40 -4.14
CA SER A 992 34.15 20.70 -2.72
C SER A 992 33.07 21.78 -2.52
N VAL A 993 32.50 21.83 -1.31
CA VAL A 993 31.45 22.81 -0.95
C VAL A 993 31.97 24.26 -1.01
N PRO A 994 33.18 24.61 -0.50
CA PRO A 994 33.64 26.00 -0.54
C PRO A 994 33.95 26.47 -1.97
N ASN A 995 34.57 25.62 -2.79
CA ASN A 995 34.75 25.88 -4.22
C ASN A 995 33.41 26.05 -4.95
N ALA A 996 32.39 25.26 -4.59
CA ALA A 996 31.04 25.41 -5.13
C ALA A 996 30.37 26.74 -4.73
N MET A 997 30.55 27.22 -3.50
CA MET A 997 30.01 28.50 -3.04
C MET A 997 30.65 29.69 -3.80
N VAL A 998 31.96 29.64 -4.05
CA VAL A 998 32.64 30.62 -4.92
C VAL A 998 32.11 30.54 -6.36
N SER A 999 31.90 29.33 -6.90
CA SER A 999 31.29 29.14 -8.23
C SER A 999 29.87 29.72 -8.32
N MET A 1000 29.05 29.54 -7.27
CA MET A 1000 27.71 30.12 -7.19
C MET A 1000 27.73 31.65 -7.22
N LEU A 1001 28.58 32.29 -6.41
CA LEU A 1001 28.72 33.75 -6.46
C LEU A 1001 29.26 34.23 -7.82
N LEU A 1002 30.21 33.53 -8.44
CA LEU A 1002 30.74 33.94 -9.75
C LEU A 1002 29.71 33.80 -10.88
N LYS A 1003 28.84 32.80 -10.83
CA LYS A 1003 27.73 32.63 -11.80
C LYS A 1003 26.55 33.56 -11.55
N LEU A 1004 26.24 33.89 -10.29
CA LEU A 1004 25.05 34.65 -9.89
C LEU A 1004 25.43 36.08 -9.46
N PRO A 1005 25.45 37.08 -10.37
CA PRO A 1005 25.98 38.42 -10.07
C PRO A 1005 25.12 39.24 -9.10
N LYS A 1006 23.84 38.90 -8.87
CA LYS A 1006 22.96 39.58 -7.89
C LYS A 1006 23.12 39.05 -6.46
N LEU A 1007 23.71 37.86 -6.30
CA LEU A 1007 23.78 37.14 -5.04
C LEU A 1007 24.76 37.83 -4.08
N LYS A 1008 24.26 38.28 -2.92
CA LYS A 1008 25.07 38.92 -1.87
C LYS A 1008 25.77 37.90 -0.99
N PHE A 1009 25.05 36.84 -0.61
CA PHE A 1009 25.62 35.72 0.13
C PHE A 1009 24.92 34.39 -0.20
N VAL A 1010 25.63 33.30 0.03
CA VAL A 1010 25.09 31.94 0.07
C VAL A 1010 25.37 31.32 1.44
N ILE A 1011 24.34 30.73 2.06
CA ILE A 1011 24.42 29.97 3.31
C ILE A 1011 24.21 28.49 2.99
N VAL A 1012 25.15 27.65 3.42
CA VAL A 1012 25.05 26.18 3.36
C VAL A 1012 24.77 25.65 4.75
N THR A 1013 23.65 24.94 4.92
CA THR A 1013 23.32 24.26 6.18
C THR A 1013 24.02 22.90 6.28
N LEU A 1014 24.58 22.59 7.45
CA LEU A 1014 25.36 21.39 7.74
C LEU A 1014 24.72 20.45 8.79
N GLY A 1015 23.52 20.78 9.29
CA GLY A 1015 22.90 20.04 10.39
C GLY A 1015 23.57 20.35 11.72
N GLU A 1016 23.96 19.31 12.47
CA GLU A 1016 24.59 19.42 13.80
C GLU A 1016 25.93 20.18 13.81
N GLU A 1017 26.61 20.30 12.66
CA GLU A 1017 27.83 21.12 12.56
C GLU A 1017 27.56 22.64 12.42
N GLY A 1018 26.31 23.04 12.16
CA GLY A 1018 25.88 24.42 11.99
C GLY A 1018 25.72 24.83 10.52
N CYS A 1019 26.39 25.91 10.11
CA CYS A 1019 26.30 26.46 8.75
C CYS A 1019 27.59 27.17 8.32
N ILE A 1020 27.85 27.21 7.01
CA ILE A 1020 28.89 28.06 6.39
C ILE A 1020 28.20 29.11 5.53
N MET A 1021 28.59 30.37 5.67
CA MET A 1021 28.13 31.49 4.86
C MET A 1021 29.31 32.12 4.12
N LEU A 1022 29.16 32.38 2.82
CA LEU A 1022 30.11 33.15 2.02
C LEU A 1022 29.41 34.43 1.56
N GLU A 1023 29.90 35.58 2.01
CA GLU A 1023 29.36 36.91 1.71
C GLU A 1023 30.31 37.67 0.79
N ARG A 1024 29.76 38.29 -0.27
CA ARG A 1024 30.52 39.14 -1.21
C ARG A 1024 30.72 40.54 -0.63
N SER A 1025 31.95 41.05 -0.71
CA SER A 1025 32.23 42.49 -0.54
C SER A 1025 32.17 43.20 -1.89
N VAL A 1026 31.68 44.44 -1.88
CA VAL A 1026 31.49 45.28 -3.09
C VAL A 1026 32.41 46.50 -3.09
N ASN A 1027 32.85 46.97 -1.91
CA ASN A 1027 33.52 48.25 -1.73
C ASN A 1027 35.00 48.13 -1.32
N GLU A 1028 35.50 46.92 -1.10
CA GLU A 1028 36.88 46.67 -0.68
C GLU A 1028 37.61 45.79 -1.69
N THR A 1029 38.85 46.19 -2.00
CA THR A 1029 39.81 45.43 -2.81
C THR A 1029 40.95 44.94 -1.90
N PRO A 1030 40.89 43.71 -1.38
CA PRO A 1030 41.92 43.18 -0.50
C PRO A 1030 43.27 43.05 -1.21
N SER A 1031 44.36 43.28 -0.48
CA SER A 1031 45.73 43.15 -1.00
C SER A 1031 46.27 41.72 -1.00
N LYS A 1032 45.48 40.74 -0.53
CA LYS A 1032 45.89 39.35 -0.34
C LYS A 1032 44.85 38.39 -0.91
N GLU A 1033 45.33 37.45 -1.72
CA GLU A 1033 44.55 36.33 -2.23
C GLU A 1033 44.78 35.09 -1.34
N VAL A 1034 43.69 34.40 -0.98
CA VAL A 1034 43.70 33.27 -0.04
C VAL A 1034 42.79 32.16 -0.57
N ASP A 1035 43.27 30.93 -0.47
CA ASP A 1035 42.54 29.73 -0.89
C ASP A 1035 41.32 29.47 0.02
N VAL A 1036 40.16 29.23 -0.59
CA VAL A 1036 38.88 29.09 0.14
C VAL A 1036 38.81 27.87 1.06
N GLU A 1037 39.54 26.79 0.76
CA GLU A 1037 39.58 25.59 1.61
C GLU A 1037 40.52 25.81 2.79
N SER A 1038 41.68 26.41 2.53
CA SER A 1038 42.63 26.85 3.57
C SER A 1038 41.98 27.84 4.56
N LEU A 1039 41.17 28.78 4.04
CA LEU A 1039 40.43 29.73 4.86
C LEU A 1039 39.38 29.03 5.75
N LEU A 1040 38.65 28.04 5.21
CA LEU A 1040 37.68 27.27 6.00
C LEU A 1040 38.36 26.48 7.12
N GLU A 1041 39.49 25.82 6.86
CA GLU A 1041 40.23 25.11 7.91
C GLU A 1041 40.78 26.06 8.98
N SER A 1042 41.21 27.27 8.60
CA SER A 1042 41.59 28.31 9.57
C SER A 1042 40.41 28.78 10.44
N LEU A 1043 39.20 28.85 9.89
CA LEU A 1043 37.99 29.18 10.67
C LEU A 1043 37.56 28.02 11.58
N LYS A 1044 37.68 26.76 11.12
CA LYS A 1044 37.44 25.57 11.96
C LYS A 1044 38.41 25.51 13.15
N GLN A 1045 39.68 25.86 12.97
CA GLN A 1045 40.66 25.94 14.07
C GLN A 1045 40.34 27.06 15.09
N LYS A 1046 39.51 28.04 14.72
CA LYS A 1046 39.03 29.13 15.57
C LYS A 1046 37.63 28.88 16.17
N LYS A 1047 36.96 27.79 15.79
CA LYS A 1047 35.65 27.38 16.34
C LYS A 1047 35.84 26.91 17.79
N ASP A 1048 35.30 27.66 18.75
CA ASP A 1048 35.21 27.17 20.12
C ASP A 1048 34.25 25.97 20.17
N GLY A 1049 34.80 24.80 20.44
CA GLY A 1049 34.05 23.54 20.57
C GLY A 1049 33.43 23.32 21.94
N THR A 1050 33.65 24.20 22.92
CA THR A 1050 33.24 24.01 24.32
C THR A 1050 31.89 24.65 24.66
N THR A 1051 31.48 25.68 23.93
CA THR A 1051 30.18 26.36 24.16
C THR A 1051 29.00 25.49 23.73
N THR A 1052 27.91 25.54 24.51
CA THR A 1052 26.62 24.94 24.16
C THR A 1052 25.76 25.84 23.28
N PHE A 1053 25.83 27.15 23.53
CA PHE A 1053 25.15 28.20 22.78
C PHE A 1053 25.78 28.38 21.38
N PRO A 1054 24.99 28.69 20.33
CA PRO A 1054 25.53 28.96 18.99
C PRO A 1054 26.54 30.12 18.95
N THR A 1055 27.64 29.95 18.23
CA THR A 1055 28.67 30.97 18.01
C THR A 1055 28.93 31.19 16.53
N CYS A 1056 29.65 32.26 16.19
CA CYS A 1056 29.95 32.65 14.82
C CYS A 1056 31.39 33.16 14.70
N VAL A 1057 32.12 32.69 13.68
CA VAL A 1057 33.50 33.09 13.40
C VAL A 1057 33.60 33.57 11.95
N SER A 1058 33.93 34.85 11.76
CA SER A 1058 34.15 35.46 10.44
C SER A 1058 35.64 35.52 10.08
N SER A 1059 35.96 35.42 8.79
CA SER A 1059 37.22 35.90 8.25
C SER A 1059 37.24 37.43 8.15
N SER A 1060 38.42 37.99 7.89
CA SER A 1060 38.59 39.28 7.21
C SER A 1060 37.95 39.26 5.82
N VAL A 1061 37.73 40.43 5.22
CA VAL A 1061 37.42 40.54 3.78
C VAL A 1061 38.70 40.29 2.99
N GLU A 1062 38.70 39.26 2.15
CA GLU A 1062 39.85 38.73 1.44
C GLU A 1062 39.49 38.40 -0.02
N ASN A 1063 40.49 38.29 -0.91
CA ASN A 1063 40.25 37.75 -2.25
C ASN A 1063 40.24 36.23 -2.15
N ILE A 1064 39.04 35.66 -2.08
CA ILE A 1064 38.80 34.24 -1.81
C ILE A 1064 38.87 33.48 -3.15
N ARG A 1065 39.92 32.66 -3.30
CA ARG A 1065 40.25 31.92 -4.53
C ARG A 1065 39.78 30.46 -4.44
N ALA A 1066 39.13 29.99 -5.50
CA ALA A 1066 38.74 28.59 -5.71
C ALA A 1066 39.53 28.00 -6.90
N ASN A 1067 40.28 26.92 -6.65
CA ASN A 1067 41.18 26.33 -7.65
C ASN A 1067 40.42 25.88 -8.91
N GLY A 1068 40.83 26.40 -10.07
CA GLY A 1068 40.22 26.08 -11.37
C GLY A 1068 38.84 26.72 -11.62
N ILE A 1069 38.37 27.60 -10.73
CA ILE A 1069 37.04 28.23 -10.84
C ILE A 1069 37.14 29.76 -10.94
N GLY A 1070 37.92 30.40 -10.06
CA GLY A 1070 38.08 31.86 -10.03
C GLY A 1070 38.23 32.42 -8.60
N THR A 1071 38.19 33.75 -8.48
CA THR A 1071 38.42 34.48 -7.22
C THR A 1071 37.30 35.51 -7.00
N ILE A 1072 36.85 35.69 -5.75
CA ILE A 1072 35.79 36.63 -5.36
C ILE A 1072 36.22 37.46 -4.14
N SER A 1073 35.98 38.77 -4.13
CA SER A 1073 36.17 39.60 -2.93
C SER A 1073 35.03 39.36 -1.95
N GLY A 1074 35.34 39.01 -0.71
CA GLY A 1074 34.33 38.65 0.28
C GLY A 1074 34.89 38.11 1.59
N ARG A 1075 34.00 37.61 2.44
CA ARG A 1075 34.37 36.98 3.71
C ARG A 1075 33.64 35.65 3.89
N LEU A 1076 34.35 34.68 4.46
CA LEU A 1076 33.84 33.36 4.81
C LEU A 1076 33.50 33.35 6.30
N ILE A 1077 32.35 32.78 6.65
CA ILE A 1077 31.78 32.83 7.99
C ILE A 1077 31.32 31.42 8.37
N LEU A 1078 31.71 30.97 9.57
CA LEU A 1078 31.35 29.68 10.13
C LEU A 1078 30.45 29.90 11.36
N GLY A 1079 29.20 29.47 11.29
CA GLY A 1079 28.25 29.47 12.41
C GLY A 1079 28.09 28.06 12.97
N THR A 1080 28.05 27.91 14.30
CA THR A 1080 27.82 26.61 14.95
C THR A 1080 26.33 26.36 15.18
N ALA A 1081 25.93 25.08 15.23
CA ALA A 1081 24.63 24.71 15.79
C ALA A 1081 24.62 24.90 17.32
N GLU A 1082 23.43 24.84 17.91
CA GLU A 1082 23.28 24.65 19.36
C GLU A 1082 23.61 23.19 19.73
N LYS A 1083 24.32 22.98 20.84
CA LYS A 1083 24.58 21.63 21.37
C LYS A 1083 23.46 21.15 22.28
N ILE A 1084 22.38 20.67 21.67
CA ILE A 1084 21.23 20.10 22.37
C ILE A 1084 21.65 18.78 23.08
N PRO A 1085 21.35 18.60 24.37
CA PRO A 1085 21.55 17.32 25.05
C PRO A 1085 20.76 16.18 24.40
N PRO A 1086 21.29 14.94 24.31
CA PRO A 1086 20.57 13.80 23.73
C PRO A 1086 19.24 13.43 24.43
N SER A 1087 18.99 13.95 25.63
CA SER A 1087 17.73 13.85 26.37
C SER A 1087 16.69 14.92 25.99
N GLU A 1088 17.10 16.00 25.32
CA GLU A 1088 16.23 17.10 24.85
C GLU A 1088 15.97 17.03 23.34
N LEU A 1089 16.81 16.34 22.57
CA LEU A 1089 16.66 16.17 21.12
C LEU A 1089 15.53 15.17 20.81
N ILE A 1090 14.39 15.67 20.29
CA ILE A 1090 13.22 14.85 19.98
C ILE A 1090 13.13 14.52 18.48
N ASP A 1091 13.19 15.52 17.62
CA ASP A 1091 12.96 15.38 16.17
C ASP A 1091 13.60 16.56 15.41
N SER A 1092 14.28 16.32 14.30
CA SER A 1092 14.91 17.35 13.45
C SER A 1092 14.04 17.79 12.26
N THR A 1093 12.74 17.49 12.30
CA THR A 1093 11.78 17.89 11.26
C THR A 1093 11.50 19.38 11.34
N GLY A 1094 11.52 20.09 10.20
CA GLY A 1094 11.35 21.55 10.15
C GLY A 1094 12.54 22.40 10.60
N ALA A 1095 13.64 21.82 11.10
CA ALA A 1095 14.78 22.60 11.61
C ALA A 1095 15.44 23.50 10.54
N GLY A 1096 15.45 23.07 9.27
CA GLY A 1096 15.90 23.89 8.13
C GLY A 1096 14.95 25.05 7.85
N ASP A 1097 13.65 24.76 7.74
CA ASP A 1097 12.57 25.76 7.57
C ASP A 1097 12.62 26.81 8.70
N SER A 1098 12.89 26.37 9.93
CA SER A 1098 13.02 27.20 11.14
C SER A 1098 14.21 28.16 11.04
N PHE A 1099 15.38 27.65 10.62
CA PHE A 1099 16.57 28.45 10.35
C PHE A 1099 16.29 29.51 9.26
N ILE A 1100 15.59 29.14 8.19
CA ILE A 1100 15.20 30.05 7.11
C ILE A 1100 14.23 31.13 7.62
N GLY A 1101 13.21 30.78 8.39
CA GLY A 1101 12.28 31.75 9.01
C GLY A 1101 12.98 32.75 9.92
N ALA A 1102 13.98 32.31 10.68
CA ALA A 1102 14.83 33.16 11.50
C ALA A 1102 15.76 34.07 10.66
N VAL A 1103 16.30 33.59 9.54
CA VAL A 1103 17.06 34.42 8.58
C VAL A 1103 16.16 35.46 7.90
N LEU A 1104 14.91 35.12 7.54
CA LEU A 1104 13.94 36.09 7.02
C LEU A 1104 13.65 37.20 8.03
N TYR A 1105 13.42 36.84 9.30
CA TYR A 1105 13.30 37.82 10.40
C TYR A 1105 14.56 38.69 10.51
N ALA A 1106 15.75 38.10 10.51
CA ALA A 1106 17.02 38.82 10.66
C ALA A 1106 17.28 39.82 9.52
N LEU A 1107 16.95 39.46 8.27
CA LEU A 1107 17.07 40.34 7.10
C LEU A 1107 16.07 41.50 7.15
N CYS A 1108 14.84 41.27 7.62
CA CYS A 1108 13.87 42.33 7.86
C CYS A 1108 14.30 43.28 8.99
N ALA A 1109 14.85 42.73 10.09
CA ALA A 1109 15.37 43.46 11.24
C ALA A 1109 16.75 44.10 11.03
N LYS A 1110 17.40 43.88 9.87
CA LYS A 1110 18.77 44.34 9.54
C LYS A 1110 19.82 43.86 10.56
N MET A 1111 19.67 42.66 11.14
CA MET A 1111 20.63 42.16 12.12
C MET A 1111 22.00 41.88 11.45
N PRO A 1112 23.13 42.23 12.11
CA PRO A 1112 24.47 41.85 11.63
C PRO A 1112 24.59 40.34 11.44
N VAL A 1113 25.35 39.89 10.45
CA VAL A 1113 25.47 38.46 10.09
C VAL A 1113 26.04 37.62 11.23
N GLU A 1114 26.87 38.26 12.07
CA GLU A 1114 27.51 37.73 13.28
C GLU A 1114 26.48 37.44 14.39
N LYS A 1115 25.34 38.16 14.42
CA LYS A 1115 24.20 37.87 15.29
C LYS A 1115 23.13 37.01 14.59
N MET A 1116 22.97 37.15 13.27
CA MET A 1116 22.00 36.40 12.46
C MET A 1116 22.23 34.88 12.51
N LEU A 1117 23.46 34.41 12.27
CA LEU A 1117 23.71 32.96 12.20
C LEU A 1117 23.52 32.26 13.55
N PRO A 1118 24.01 32.80 14.70
CA PRO A 1118 23.69 32.24 16.02
C PRO A 1118 22.20 32.28 16.35
N PHE A 1119 21.49 33.36 16.00
CA PHE A 1119 20.05 33.48 16.22
C PHE A 1119 19.27 32.40 15.43
N ALA A 1120 19.58 32.23 14.15
CA ALA A 1120 18.92 31.23 13.31
C ALA A 1120 19.26 29.79 13.73
N ALA A 1121 20.50 29.54 14.19
CA ALA A 1121 20.90 28.26 14.77
C ALA A 1121 20.15 27.96 16.09
N LEU A 1122 19.91 28.96 16.94
CA LEU A 1122 19.15 28.77 18.18
C LEU A 1122 17.65 28.52 17.91
N VAL A 1123 17.03 29.24 16.97
CA VAL A 1123 15.63 28.99 16.58
C VAL A 1123 15.45 27.59 15.99
N ALA A 1124 16.41 27.12 15.18
CA ALA A 1124 16.43 25.73 14.71
C ALA A 1124 16.64 24.72 15.85
N GLY A 1125 17.48 25.06 16.85
CA GLY A 1125 17.72 24.23 18.04
C GLY A 1125 16.51 24.14 18.98
N ALA A 1126 15.73 25.22 19.10
CA ALA A 1126 14.44 25.21 19.79
C ALA A 1126 13.43 24.27 19.07
N CYS A 1127 13.34 24.34 17.74
CA CYS A 1127 12.49 23.44 16.95
C CYS A 1127 12.80 21.96 17.22
N CYS A 1128 14.09 21.61 17.35
CA CYS A 1128 14.54 20.24 17.57
C CYS A 1128 14.11 19.60 18.93
N ARG A 1129 13.58 20.40 19.86
CA ARG A 1129 13.10 19.95 21.18
C ARG A 1129 11.64 19.55 21.22
N ALA A 1130 10.95 19.52 20.08
CA ALA A 1130 9.58 19.05 19.97
C ALA A 1130 9.39 18.12 18.77
N LEU A 1131 8.37 17.27 18.84
CA LEU A 1131 8.00 16.39 17.73
C LEU A 1131 7.26 17.18 16.64
N GLY A 1132 7.88 17.34 15.47
CA GLY A 1132 7.28 17.96 14.28
C GLY A 1132 7.54 19.47 14.09
N ALA A 1133 7.65 19.85 12.82
CA ALA A 1133 8.15 21.14 12.31
C ALA A 1133 7.57 22.43 12.89
N ARG A 1134 6.34 22.41 13.44
CA ARG A 1134 5.64 23.61 13.91
C ARG A 1134 5.48 23.66 15.43
N THR A 1135 5.67 22.55 16.11
CA THR A 1135 5.40 22.45 17.55
C THR A 1135 6.52 23.06 18.39
N GLY A 1136 7.77 22.96 17.92
CA GLY A 1136 8.93 23.53 18.59
C GLY A 1136 9.30 24.94 18.15
N LEU A 1137 8.53 25.58 17.25
CA LEU A 1137 8.84 26.93 16.76
C LEU A 1137 8.62 27.96 17.89
N PRO A 1138 9.69 28.65 18.36
CA PRO A 1138 9.59 29.60 19.46
C PRO A 1138 8.85 30.87 19.01
N HIS A 1139 8.12 31.48 19.95
CA HIS A 1139 7.59 32.84 19.76
C HIS A 1139 8.67 33.87 20.11
N ARG A 1140 8.51 35.12 19.63
CA ARG A 1140 9.38 36.25 19.96
C ARG A 1140 9.62 36.44 21.47
N THR A 1141 8.62 36.09 22.29
CA THR A 1141 8.64 36.21 23.76
C THR A 1141 9.31 35.04 24.47
N ASP A 1142 9.87 34.07 23.74
CA ASP A 1142 10.54 32.92 24.34
C ASP A 1142 11.84 33.36 25.08
N PRO A 1143 12.02 32.98 26.35
CA PRO A 1143 13.21 33.33 27.12
C PRO A 1143 14.55 32.89 26.49
N CYS A 1144 14.59 31.85 25.66
CA CYS A 1144 15.86 31.47 24.99
C CYS A 1144 16.32 32.53 23.98
N LEU A 1145 15.39 33.29 23.39
CA LEU A 1145 15.71 34.31 22.39
C LEU A 1145 16.04 35.69 22.99
N SER A 1146 15.86 35.87 24.31
CA SER A 1146 16.11 37.17 24.97
C SER A 1146 17.52 37.73 24.76
N PRO A 1147 18.63 36.94 24.70
CA PRO A 1147 19.97 37.48 24.49
C PRO A 1147 20.17 38.13 23.11
N PHE A 1148 19.31 37.83 22.14
CA PHE A 1148 19.31 38.47 20.82
C PHE A 1148 18.42 39.70 20.76
N PHE A 1149 17.49 39.87 21.70
CA PHE A 1149 16.56 41.00 21.73
C PHE A 1149 16.92 42.06 22.78
N GLU A 1150 17.68 41.75 23.82
CA GLU A 1150 18.19 42.77 24.74
C GLU A 1150 19.28 43.65 24.11
N LEU A 1151 19.31 44.93 24.50
CA LEU A 1151 20.30 45.89 24.00
C LEU A 1151 21.66 45.70 24.70
N ASP A 1152 22.75 45.61 23.93
CA ASP A 1152 24.11 45.49 24.48
C ASP A 1152 24.43 46.64 25.46
N ARG A 1153 24.52 46.33 26.76
CA ARG A 1153 24.89 47.31 27.80
C ARG A 1153 26.36 47.72 27.80
N GLN A 1154 27.19 47.22 26.86
CA GLN A 1154 28.65 47.36 26.87
C GLN A 1154 29.24 48.30 25.79
N THR A 1155 28.52 49.36 25.40
CA THR A 1155 29.12 50.46 24.58
C THR A 1155 28.65 51.85 25.01
N ASN A 1156 28.98 52.26 26.24
CA ASN A 1156 28.85 53.68 26.64
C ASN A 1156 30.03 54.17 27.50
N PRO A 1157 31.12 54.68 26.90
CA PRO A 1157 32.35 55.07 27.61
C PRO A 1157 32.26 56.44 28.31
N SER A 1158 31.06 56.86 28.74
CA SER A 1158 30.78 58.20 29.29
C SER A 1158 30.51 58.23 30.80
N LEU A 1159 30.49 57.07 31.47
CA LEU A 1159 30.19 56.94 32.91
C LEU A 1159 31.38 56.43 33.75
N VAL A 1160 32.57 56.99 33.48
CA VAL A 1160 33.72 56.94 34.40
C VAL A 1160 34.40 58.32 34.46
N LYS A 1161 33.79 59.25 35.18
CA LYS A 1161 34.42 60.47 35.72
C LYS A 1161 33.55 61.10 36.81
#